data_AF-A0A2E0TFE9-F1
#
_entry.id   AF-A0A2E0TFE9-F1
#
_cell.length_a   1.000
_cell.length_b   1.000
_cell.length_c   1.000
_cell.angle_alpha   90.00
_cell.angle_beta   90.00
_cell.angle_gamma   90.00
#
_symmetry.space_group_name_H-M   'P 1'
#
loop_
_entity.id
_entity.type
_entity.pdbx_description
1 polymer ?
#
loop_
_entity_poly.entity_id
_entity_poly.type
_entity_poly.pdbx_seq_one_letter_code
_entity_poly.pdbx_strand_id
1 'polypeptide(L)'
;MPRALPALAAAALLGACASPEPVAGTEQATIWGADDREDWREVSPDLQAFGQRHIGVLARRSSLGFRATPQDAQLATGSTRWEQGFCDDQPFLCQPRVGYCSGTLLDGNLFATAGHCIGVPTPEEEPTAAERTEILERLQDWCDNAMVVFNWREVDREPAVPADELPSGETGGTVPPIVTERDVYYCHEVLAHQYNPSVGSVRAYSNDITIFTLKRDPSATAPQPVVEPYGPAPVMANPRQPPSVAVGTEVLGIGFPAGLPMKFKSAPLLELTPLWARARIDILGGDSGGGLFTPAREHFAVVSNNPTRCPRGSQRQGHYCRRGGEEGDEGCLIDQQEEERPDNFVNYTLTYRAIDRLCGGPGWYEGGREPPPLILTRDTPYPSYLCGTAAPVAPAPYVPSPVEPEPDPVDPGGADPDDPVASTGCSASGTARGLALPFLFLLGLLALRRRRGVALLAGLCMLGAACSGGDGEPDEDDDDTPFWLRDAGPRDAAEPEDDAGMSVIGEDAEYRHVVSYLRLPRSRDALGLDLDGDGELDSALGDVVALFDDLGVSLSRPLMRAVDDGRLRLLLQTRRERGAVDLDVYEGEPEPLDPSGGGIYAVAPGTTPTTFTGAPSGETGFTVNAETFVLRVPLFEGVTPIELPLRGARLEGDAGEWFLEARLGGAVPASALRGGLFVPLADLFELLLARDQGCPADCESAGLGLALAMMDANGDDALSVDELEGFAPLAERLAPDLDTDGDGTADALSIGVELEAVMAAFAPNARATSGGAPKAAVCFDECEAAESCDECNSLEFFGCGWCPGMGCMNDARMDECEADWAGSRTACSPCEGFSDCESCAVDPFCGWCPGTGCVAERSSAAAACGDDFQPLSCR
;
A
#
# COMPACT_ATOMS: atom_id res chain seq x y z
N MET A 1 47.05 -66.49 -33.12
CA MET A 1 46.72 -65.33 -33.99
C MET A 1 45.76 -65.80 -35.08
N PRO A 2 44.74 -65.04 -35.53
CA PRO A 2 44.00 -63.97 -34.88
C PRO A 2 42.45 -64.14 -34.93
N ARG A 3 41.76 -63.29 -34.16
CA ARG A 3 40.49 -62.57 -34.43
C ARG A 3 39.14 -63.30 -34.51
N ALA A 4 38.30 -62.93 -33.53
CA ALA A 4 37.03 -62.17 -33.65
C ALA A 4 35.76 -62.87 -33.16
N LEU A 5 35.25 -62.34 -32.03
CA LEU A 5 33.88 -62.22 -31.51
C LEU A 5 32.91 -63.42 -31.60
N PRO A 6 32.22 -63.71 -30.49
CA PRO A 6 30.76 -63.53 -30.54
C PRO A 6 30.14 -62.90 -29.28
N ALA A 7 28.94 -62.38 -29.52
CA ALA A 7 27.96 -61.89 -28.56
C ALA A 7 27.64 -62.89 -27.44
N LEU A 8 27.30 -62.39 -26.26
CA LEU A 8 26.49 -63.15 -25.31
C LEU A 8 25.66 -62.22 -24.41
N ALA A 9 24.37 -62.55 -24.38
CA ALA A 9 23.34 -62.03 -23.53
C ALA A 9 23.68 -62.26 -22.04
N ALA A 10 23.33 -61.29 -21.20
CA ALA A 10 23.34 -61.43 -19.76
C ALA A 10 21.90 -61.46 -19.23
N ALA A 11 21.52 -62.60 -18.68
CA ALA A 11 20.37 -62.79 -17.82
C ALA A 11 20.64 -62.12 -16.47
N ALA A 12 19.72 -61.27 -16.00
CA ALA A 12 19.76 -60.69 -14.66
C ALA A 12 18.78 -61.44 -13.74
N LEU A 13 19.33 -61.89 -12.61
CA LEU A 13 18.67 -62.61 -11.53
C LEU A 13 17.75 -61.69 -10.71
N LEU A 14 16.62 -62.25 -10.30
CA LEU A 14 15.64 -61.71 -9.36
C LEU A 14 16.24 -61.56 -7.94
N GLY A 15 16.22 -60.34 -7.41
CA GLY A 15 16.37 -60.04 -5.98
C GLY A 15 15.18 -59.21 -5.53
N ALA A 16 14.29 -59.82 -4.74
CA ALA A 16 13.10 -59.18 -4.18
C ALA A 16 13.47 -58.32 -2.98
N CYS A 17 13.16 -57.02 -3.03
CA CYS A 17 12.98 -56.17 -1.86
C CYS A 17 11.49 -55.81 -1.79
N ALA A 18 10.84 -56.16 -0.68
CA ALA A 18 9.48 -55.78 -0.38
C ALA A 18 9.46 -54.28 -0.04
N SER A 19 8.76 -53.50 -0.85
CA SER A 19 8.41 -52.11 -0.54
C SER A 19 7.20 -52.10 0.40
N PRO A 20 7.13 -51.20 1.40
CA PRO A 20 5.93 -51.01 2.19
C PRO A 20 4.80 -50.50 1.29
N GLU A 21 3.60 -51.04 1.47
CA GLU A 21 2.40 -50.59 0.76
C GLU A 21 2.10 -49.13 1.15
N PRO A 22 1.73 -48.26 0.19
CA PRO A 22 1.25 -46.93 0.53
C PRO A 22 -0.09 -47.09 1.25
N VAL A 23 -0.14 -46.61 2.48
CA VAL A 23 -1.40 -46.45 3.22
C VAL A 23 -2.26 -45.49 2.41
N ALA A 24 -3.41 -45.97 1.92
CA ALA A 24 -4.40 -45.16 1.25
C ALA A 24 -4.93 -44.12 2.25
N GLY A 25 -4.39 -42.90 2.17
CA GLY A 25 -5.01 -41.73 2.75
C GLY A 25 -6.32 -41.48 2.01
N THR A 26 -7.38 -41.25 2.77
CA THR A 26 -8.65 -40.75 2.25
C THR A 26 -8.40 -39.41 1.56
N GLU A 27 -8.38 -39.42 0.22
CA GLU A 27 -8.35 -38.19 -0.58
C GLU A 27 -9.60 -37.35 -0.25
N GLN A 28 -9.36 -36.16 0.30
CA GLN A 28 -10.37 -35.12 0.41
C GLN A 28 -10.83 -34.74 -1.00
N ALA A 29 -12.14 -34.84 -1.24
CA ALA A 29 -12.76 -34.45 -2.49
C ALA A 29 -12.93 -32.92 -2.52
N THR A 30 -11.90 -32.23 -2.98
CA THR A 30 -11.89 -30.79 -3.26
C THR A 30 -11.62 -30.57 -4.75
N ILE A 31 -12.25 -29.52 -5.28
CA ILE A 31 -12.03 -28.80 -6.54
C ILE A 31 -10.89 -29.36 -7.43
N TRP A 32 -11.23 -29.92 -8.61
CA TRP A 32 -10.33 -30.39 -9.68
C TRP A 32 -9.09 -31.21 -9.26
N GLY A 33 -9.25 -32.46 -8.82
CA GLY A 33 -8.07 -33.14 -8.28
C GLY A 33 -7.58 -32.40 -7.02
N ALA A 34 -6.29 -32.15 -6.84
CA ALA A 34 -5.85 -31.30 -5.73
C ALA A 34 -6.00 -29.82 -6.13
N ASP A 35 -6.78 -29.04 -5.38
CA ASP A 35 -6.78 -27.57 -5.49
C ASP A 35 -5.34 -27.07 -5.33
N ASP A 36 -4.77 -26.67 -6.45
CA ASP A 36 -3.38 -26.28 -6.61
C ASP A 36 -3.26 -24.80 -6.97
N ARG A 37 -4.29 -24.01 -6.63
CA ARG A 37 -4.16 -22.56 -6.54
C ARG A 37 -3.19 -22.25 -5.41
N GLU A 38 -2.21 -21.44 -5.76
CA GLU A 38 -1.17 -21.02 -4.83
C GLU A 38 -1.58 -19.67 -4.21
N ASP A 39 -1.53 -19.59 -2.88
CA ASP A 39 -1.61 -18.29 -2.23
C ASP A 39 -0.40 -17.44 -2.57
N TRP A 40 -0.50 -16.12 -2.41
CA TRP A 40 0.61 -15.20 -2.61
C TRP A 40 1.85 -15.63 -1.81
N ARG A 41 1.66 -16.15 -0.59
CA ARG A 41 2.74 -16.65 0.27
C ARG A 41 3.43 -17.92 -0.27
N GLU A 42 2.74 -18.68 -1.10
CA GLU A 42 3.20 -19.99 -1.58
C GLU A 42 4.05 -19.87 -2.85
N VAL A 43 3.91 -18.78 -3.61
CA VAL A 43 4.70 -18.52 -4.82
C VAL A 43 6.05 -17.87 -4.52
N SER A 44 6.95 -17.88 -5.51
CA SER A 44 8.29 -17.29 -5.35
C SER A 44 8.23 -15.77 -5.12
N PRO A 45 9.24 -15.17 -4.43
CA PRO A 45 9.30 -13.72 -4.21
C PRO A 45 9.20 -12.90 -5.50
N ASP A 46 9.73 -13.41 -6.60
CA ASP A 46 9.61 -12.77 -7.91
C ASP A 46 8.17 -12.72 -8.42
N LEU A 47 7.38 -13.78 -8.18
CA LEU A 47 5.96 -13.83 -8.56
C LEU A 47 5.11 -13.00 -7.58
N GLN A 48 5.47 -13.00 -6.30
CA GLN A 48 4.88 -12.13 -5.29
C GLN A 48 5.00 -10.65 -5.69
N ALA A 49 6.21 -10.20 -5.99
CA ALA A 49 6.48 -8.84 -6.43
C ALA A 49 5.81 -8.52 -7.77
N PHE A 50 5.77 -9.49 -8.70
CA PHE A 50 5.09 -9.32 -9.99
C PHE A 50 3.59 -9.12 -9.82
N GLY A 51 2.91 -9.98 -9.06
CA GLY A 51 1.48 -9.85 -8.78
C GLY A 51 1.17 -8.52 -8.07
N GLN A 52 1.90 -8.22 -6.99
CA GLN A 52 1.75 -6.99 -6.22
C GLN A 52 1.87 -5.73 -7.09
N ARG A 53 2.81 -5.72 -8.03
CA ARG A 53 3.11 -4.55 -8.87
C ARG A 53 2.05 -4.28 -9.93
N HIS A 54 1.39 -5.32 -10.44
CA HIS A 54 0.65 -5.25 -11.70
C HIS A 54 -0.84 -5.57 -11.61
N ILE A 55 -1.27 -6.26 -10.56
CA ILE A 55 -2.61 -6.84 -10.44
C ILE A 55 -3.36 -6.15 -9.30
N GLY A 56 -4.57 -5.66 -9.58
CA GLY A 56 -5.41 -4.94 -8.63
C GLY A 56 -6.81 -5.54 -8.53
N VAL A 57 -7.40 -5.50 -7.34
CA VAL A 57 -8.76 -5.98 -7.11
C VAL A 57 -9.74 -4.84 -7.37
N LEU A 58 -10.85 -5.12 -8.06
CA LEU A 58 -11.94 -4.16 -8.22
C LEU A 58 -12.83 -4.21 -7.00
N ALA A 59 -12.99 -3.04 -6.38
CA ALA A 59 -13.84 -2.81 -5.22
C ALA A 59 -14.85 -1.68 -5.52
N ARG A 60 -15.85 -1.55 -4.64
CA ARG A 60 -16.81 -0.44 -4.68
C ARG A 60 -16.36 0.65 -3.72
N ARG A 61 -16.70 1.90 -4.04
CA ARG A 61 -16.42 3.04 -3.15
C ARG A 61 -17.07 2.92 -1.78
N SER A 62 -18.23 2.30 -1.69
CA SER A 62 -18.91 2.01 -0.43
C SER A 62 -18.17 1.01 0.46
N SER A 63 -17.15 0.33 -0.05
CA SER A 63 -16.32 -0.60 0.73
C SER A 63 -15.19 0.09 1.52
N LEU A 64 -15.02 1.41 1.37
CA LEU A 64 -14.08 2.20 2.20
C LEU A 64 -14.76 2.65 3.51
N GLY A 65 -14.16 2.30 4.65
CA GLY A 65 -14.52 2.85 5.96
C GLY A 65 -13.40 3.74 6.48
N PHE A 66 -13.53 5.06 6.34
CA PHE A 66 -12.52 5.99 6.87
C PHE A 66 -12.65 6.10 8.40
N ARG A 67 -11.64 5.67 9.15
CA ARG A 67 -11.44 6.09 10.55
C ARG A 67 -10.53 7.32 10.58
N ALA A 68 -10.80 8.21 11.53
CA ALA A 68 -10.09 9.47 11.72
C ALA A 68 -8.69 9.23 12.33
N THR A 69 -7.74 8.76 11.53
CA THR A 69 -6.34 9.17 11.66
C THR A 69 -5.89 9.69 10.30
N PRO A 70 -5.09 10.78 10.20
CA PRO A 70 -4.82 11.44 8.93
C PRO A 70 -4.04 10.63 7.87
N GLN A 71 -3.73 9.35 8.11
CA GLN A 71 -2.74 8.59 7.32
C GLN A 71 -3.19 7.20 6.85
N ASP A 72 -4.26 6.60 7.39
CA ASP A 72 -4.69 5.23 7.05
C ASP A 72 -6.18 5.12 6.68
N ALA A 73 -6.49 5.06 5.39
CA ALA A 73 -7.80 4.62 4.92
C ALA A 73 -7.92 3.09 5.05
N GLN A 74 -8.58 2.61 6.09
CA GLN A 74 -8.85 1.18 6.26
C GLN A 74 -10.07 0.75 5.42
N LEU A 75 -9.95 -0.36 4.68
CA LEU A 75 -11.05 -0.92 3.89
C LEU A 75 -11.96 -1.76 4.78
N ALA A 76 -13.28 -1.58 4.68
CA ALA A 76 -14.21 -2.49 5.33
C ALA A 76 -14.14 -3.85 4.62
N THR A 77 -13.68 -4.88 5.33
CA THR A 77 -13.53 -6.24 4.80
C THR A 77 -14.62 -7.13 5.38
N GLY A 78 -15.34 -7.88 4.53
CA GLY A 78 -16.22 -8.96 4.98
C GLY A 78 -15.49 -10.30 4.96
N SER A 79 -15.86 -11.26 5.81
CA SER A 79 -15.32 -12.64 5.71
C SER A 79 -16.12 -13.49 4.71
N THR A 80 -15.49 -14.45 4.04
CA THR A 80 -16.18 -15.35 3.08
C THR A 80 -17.08 -16.40 3.72
N ARG A 81 -16.82 -16.80 4.97
CA ARG A 81 -17.57 -17.87 5.65
C ARG A 81 -19.04 -17.53 5.85
N TRP A 82 -19.32 -16.34 6.34
CA TRP A 82 -20.59 -16.09 7.00
C TRP A 82 -21.69 -15.51 6.10
N GLU A 83 -21.33 -14.89 4.97
CA GLU A 83 -22.34 -14.32 4.06
C GLU A 83 -22.97 -15.34 3.09
N GLN A 84 -22.36 -16.52 2.91
CA GLN A 84 -22.72 -17.43 1.82
C GLN A 84 -22.96 -18.88 2.27
N GLY A 85 -22.68 -19.25 3.52
CA GLY A 85 -23.00 -20.59 4.03
C GLY A 85 -22.16 -21.69 3.36
N PHE A 86 -20.88 -21.43 3.10
CA PHE A 86 -19.98 -22.41 2.50
C PHE A 86 -19.67 -23.58 3.45
N CYS A 87 -19.29 -24.73 2.88
CA CYS A 87 -18.87 -25.89 3.65
C CYS A 87 -17.53 -25.63 4.35
N ASP A 88 -17.37 -26.13 5.57
CA ASP A 88 -16.16 -25.92 6.40
C ASP A 88 -14.87 -26.49 5.77
N ASP A 89 -15.00 -27.36 4.76
CA ASP A 89 -13.88 -27.96 4.03
C ASP A 89 -13.43 -27.13 2.81
N GLN A 90 -14.05 -25.97 2.54
CA GLN A 90 -13.64 -25.12 1.43
C GLN A 90 -12.30 -24.43 1.74
N PRO A 91 -11.33 -24.49 0.82
CA PRO A 91 -10.08 -23.75 0.96
C PRO A 91 -10.35 -22.24 0.93
N PHE A 92 -9.54 -21.48 1.67
CA PHE A 92 -9.63 -20.02 1.77
C PHE A 92 -10.93 -19.48 2.41
N LEU A 93 -11.76 -20.34 3.02
CA LEU A 93 -13.04 -19.98 3.63
C LEU A 93 -12.95 -18.81 4.63
N CYS A 94 -11.83 -18.71 5.33
CA CYS A 94 -11.60 -17.73 6.39
C CYS A 94 -10.90 -16.46 5.92
N GLN A 95 -10.57 -16.33 4.64
CA GLN A 95 -9.89 -15.14 4.15
C GLN A 95 -10.87 -13.96 4.03
N PRO A 96 -10.40 -12.73 4.25
CA PRO A 96 -11.22 -11.54 4.07
C PRO A 96 -11.49 -11.29 2.59
N ARG A 97 -12.53 -10.53 2.30
CA ARG A 97 -12.90 -10.10 0.95
C ARG A 97 -13.05 -8.58 0.93
N VAL A 98 -12.55 -7.98 -0.13
CA VAL A 98 -12.70 -6.53 -0.38
C VAL A 98 -13.27 -6.19 -1.75
N GLY A 99 -13.22 -7.14 -2.68
CA GLY A 99 -13.57 -6.90 -4.08
C GLY A 99 -14.59 -7.86 -4.66
N TYR A 100 -14.94 -7.61 -5.92
CA TYR A 100 -15.88 -8.44 -6.69
C TYR A 100 -15.30 -8.90 -8.03
N CYS A 101 -14.21 -8.28 -8.48
CA CYS A 101 -13.51 -8.59 -9.72
C CYS A 101 -12.02 -8.30 -9.58
N SER A 102 -11.26 -8.61 -10.64
CA SER A 102 -9.82 -8.43 -10.75
C SER A 102 -9.47 -7.58 -11.97
N GLY A 103 -8.22 -7.12 -12.05
CA GLY A 103 -7.72 -6.46 -13.25
C GLY A 103 -6.21 -6.34 -13.32
N THR A 104 -5.72 -5.93 -14.48
CA THR A 104 -4.30 -5.77 -14.79
C THR A 104 -4.00 -4.33 -15.21
N LEU A 105 -2.95 -3.75 -14.64
CA LEU A 105 -2.42 -2.46 -15.06
C LEU A 105 -1.59 -2.63 -16.35
N LEU A 106 -2.03 -2.01 -17.45
CA LEU A 106 -1.42 -2.08 -18.78
C LEU A 106 -0.49 -0.90 -19.10
N ASP A 107 -0.78 0.27 -18.55
CA ASP A 107 0.03 1.50 -18.66
C ASP A 107 0.01 2.23 -17.31
N GLY A 108 0.79 3.30 -17.15
CA GLY A 108 0.92 4.02 -15.88
C GLY A 108 -0.43 4.38 -15.25
N ASN A 109 -1.47 4.60 -16.05
CA ASN A 109 -2.84 4.84 -15.59
C ASN A 109 -3.89 3.95 -16.27
N LEU A 110 -3.51 3.01 -17.14
CA LEU A 110 -4.44 2.27 -17.99
C LEU A 110 -4.68 0.88 -17.40
N PHE A 111 -5.91 0.57 -17.03
CA PHE A 111 -6.26 -0.66 -16.33
C PHE A 111 -7.27 -1.46 -17.14
N ALA A 112 -7.07 -2.78 -17.21
CA ALA A 112 -7.94 -3.70 -17.93
C ALA A 112 -8.62 -4.69 -16.99
N THR A 113 -9.89 -4.96 -17.26
CA THR A 113 -10.74 -5.92 -16.54
C THR A 113 -11.74 -6.57 -17.51
N ALA A 114 -12.59 -7.48 -17.03
CA ALA A 114 -13.67 -8.04 -17.82
C ALA A 114 -14.84 -7.04 -17.94
N GLY A 115 -15.54 -7.03 -19.06
CA GLY A 115 -16.69 -6.15 -19.26
C GLY A 115 -17.85 -6.46 -18.32
N HIS A 116 -18.09 -7.73 -18.00
CA HIS A 116 -19.16 -8.13 -17.09
C HIS A 116 -18.94 -7.64 -15.66
N CYS A 117 -17.71 -7.31 -15.26
CA CYS A 117 -17.42 -6.68 -13.96
C CYS A 117 -18.11 -5.31 -13.82
N ILE A 118 -18.39 -4.64 -14.94
CA ILE A 118 -19.08 -3.35 -14.98
C ILE A 118 -20.59 -3.53 -15.09
N GLY A 119 -21.05 -4.67 -15.64
CA GLY A 119 -22.46 -5.00 -15.72
C GLY A 119 -23.26 -4.14 -16.71
N VAL A 120 -22.60 -3.34 -17.56
CA VAL A 120 -23.24 -2.57 -18.63
C VAL A 120 -23.27 -3.42 -19.90
N PRO A 121 -24.43 -3.89 -20.38
CA PRO A 121 -24.49 -4.69 -21.59
C PRO A 121 -24.30 -3.83 -22.84
N THR A 122 -23.66 -4.41 -23.83
CA THR A 122 -23.47 -3.88 -25.19
C THR A 122 -24.33 -4.69 -26.17
N PRO A 123 -24.98 -4.02 -27.14
CA PRO A 123 -25.80 -4.70 -28.15
C PRO A 123 -24.94 -5.56 -29.10
N GLU A 124 -25.57 -6.51 -29.78
CA GLU A 124 -24.91 -7.34 -30.80
C GLU A 124 -24.56 -6.53 -32.07
N GLU A 125 -25.36 -5.52 -32.37
CA GLU A 125 -25.20 -4.60 -33.48
C GLU A 125 -24.73 -3.23 -32.97
N GLU A 126 -24.12 -2.43 -33.85
CA GLU A 126 -23.69 -1.07 -33.52
C GLU A 126 -24.85 -0.27 -32.91
N PRO A 127 -24.68 0.31 -31.70
CA PRO A 127 -25.77 1.03 -31.04
C PRO A 127 -26.15 2.28 -31.84
N THR A 128 -27.43 2.61 -31.81
CA THR A 128 -27.90 3.93 -32.23
C THR A 128 -27.26 5.03 -31.37
N ALA A 129 -27.28 6.28 -31.84
CA ALA A 129 -26.72 7.39 -31.07
C ALA A 129 -27.36 7.53 -29.68
N ALA A 130 -28.66 7.27 -29.55
CA ALA A 130 -29.38 7.33 -28.27
C ALA A 130 -28.95 6.19 -27.33
N GLU A 131 -28.88 4.95 -27.83
CA GLU A 131 -28.37 3.80 -27.06
C GLU A 131 -26.91 4.00 -26.65
N ARG A 132 -26.08 4.57 -27.54
CA ARG A 132 -24.70 4.91 -27.21
C ARG A 132 -24.65 5.90 -26.05
N THR A 133 -25.46 6.96 -26.07
CA THR A 133 -25.53 7.91 -24.96
C THR A 133 -25.91 7.24 -23.64
N GLU A 134 -26.95 6.40 -23.64
CA GLU A 134 -27.37 5.66 -22.43
C GLU A 134 -26.27 4.72 -21.91
N ILE A 135 -25.57 4.02 -22.81
CA ILE A 135 -24.42 3.17 -22.45
C ILE A 135 -23.32 4.01 -21.79
N LEU A 136 -22.98 5.18 -22.37
CA LEU A 136 -21.94 6.06 -21.84
C LEU A 136 -22.28 6.62 -20.47
N GLU A 137 -23.53 7.02 -20.25
CA GLU A 137 -24.01 7.49 -18.93
C GLU A 137 -23.86 6.39 -17.87
N ARG A 138 -24.29 5.16 -18.18
CA ARG A 138 -24.17 4.03 -17.26
C ARG A 138 -22.72 3.61 -16.99
N LEU A 139 -21.82 3.75 -17.98
CA LEU A 139 -20.39 3.52 -17.78
C LEU A 139 -19.78 4.57 -16.86
N GLN A 140 -20.22 5.84 -16.96
CA GLN A 140 -19.79 6.90 -16.07
C GLN A 140 -20.29 6.66 -14.64
N ASP A 141 -21.57 6.33 -14.46
CA ASP A 141 -22.15 6.02 -13.15
C ASP A 141 -21.40 4.88 -12.43
N TRP A 142 -20.98 3.86 -13.19
CA TRP A 142 -20.13 2.81 -12.64
C TRP A 142 -18.75 3.34 -12.27
N CYS A 143 -18.10 4.10 -13.15
CA CYS A 143 -16.76 4.64 -12.95
C CYS A 143 -16.68 5.52 -11.69
N ASP A 144 -17.70 6.34 -11.43
CA ASP A 144 -17.77 7.21 -10.24
C ASP A 144 -17.78 6.44 -8.90
N ASN A 145 -18.18 5.16 -8.94
CA ASN A 145 -18.27 4.27 -7.78
C ASN A 145 -17.21 3.15 -7.80
N ALA A 146 -16.36 3.09 -8.81
CA ALA A 146 -15.40 2.02 -9.03
C ALA A 146 -14.03 2.36 -8.46
N MET A 147 -13.43 1.37 -7.82
CA MET A 147 -12.11 1.46 -7.22
C MET A 147 -11.24 0.27 -7.64
N VAL A 148 -9.95 0.53 -7.70
CA VAL A 148 -8.91 -0.48 -7.84
C VAL A 148 -8.04 -0.41 -6.60
N VAL A 149 -7.94 -1.53 -5.88
CA VAL A 149 -7.08 -1.68 -4.72
C VAL A 149 -5.90 -2.57 -5.09
N PHE A 150 -4.70 -2.03 -4.96
CA PHE A 150 -3.49 -2.80 -5.11
C PHE A 150 -3.05 -3.41 -3.77
N ASN A 151 -2.21 -4.43 -3.87
CA ASN A 151 -1.60 -5.13 -2.75
C ASN A 151 -2.54 -5.73 -1.70
N TRP A 152 -3.77 -6.05 -2.15
CA TRP A 152 -4.71 -6.96 -1.50
C TRP A 152 -4.19 -8.42 -1.51
N ARG A 153 -3.37 -8.79 -0.53
CA ARG A 153 -2.72 -10.11 -0.43
C ARG A 153 -2.82 -10.65 0.99
N GLU A 154 -2.55 -11.93 1.15
CA GLU A 154 -2.54 -12.55 2.46
C GLU A 154 -1.25 -12.16 3.18
N VAL A 155 -1.38 -11.76 4.44
CA VAL A 155 -0.26 -11.51 5.35
C VAL A 155 -0.39 -12.47 6.54
N ASP A 156 0.74 -12.96 7.05
CA ASP A 156 0.77 -13.92 8.15
C ASP A 156 0.11 -13.31 9.40
N ARG A 157 -0.83 -14.04 10.04
CA ARG A 157 -1.23 -13.74 11.42
C ARG A 157 -0.21 -14.40 12.31
N GLU A 158 0.53 -13.62 13.09
CA GLU A 158 1.26 -14.22 14.20
C GLU A 158 0.25 -14.76 15.21
N PRO A 159 0.38 -16.02 15.65
CA PRO A 159 -0.51 -16.56 16.66
C PRO A 159 -0.28 -15.78 17.96
N ALA A 160 -1.37 -15.31 18.59
CA ALA A 160 -1.33 -14.64 19.89
C ALA A 160 -0.79 -15.53 21.03
N VAL A 161 -0.57 -16.83 20.74
CA VAL A 161 -0.13 -17.85 21.68
C VAL A 161 1.00 -18.69 21.03
N PRO A 162 2.07 -19.05 21.76
CA PRO A 162 3.16 -19.88 21.26
C PRO A 162 2.68 -21.20 20.62
N ALA A 163 3.33 -21.64 19.53
CA ALA A 163 2.93 -22.84 18.78
C ALA A 163 2.98 -24.16 19.59
N ASP A 164 3.67 -24.16 20.73
CA ASP A 164 3.75 -25.25 21.70
C ASP A 164 2.59 -25.31 22.70
N GLU A 165 1.77 -24.25 22.78
CA GLU A 165 0.52 -24.21 23.53
C GLU A 165 -0.73 -24.43 22.65
N LEU A 166 -0.58 -24.33 21.33
CA LEU A 166 -1.64 -24.69 20.38
C LEU A 166 -1.82 -26.22 20.31
N PRO A 167 -3.05 -26.75 20.35
CA PRO A 167 -3.30 -28.16 20.10
C PRO A 167 -2.71 -28.56 18.74
N SER A 168 -1.98 -29.68 18.70
CA SER A 168 -1.29 -30.16 17.51
C SER A 168 -2.23 -30.23 16.29
N GLY A 169 -2.10 -29.30 15.35
CA GLY A 169 -2.93 -29.22 14.15
C GLY A 169 -3.33 -27.80 13.71
N GLU A 170 -3.16 -26.79 14.55
CA GLU A 170 -3.55 -25.40 14.22
C GLU A 170 -2.39 -24.65 13.54
N THR A 171 -2.56 -24.30 12.26
CA THR A 171 -1.71 -23.35 11.56
C THR A 171 -2.14 -21.93 11.91
N GLY A 172 -1.18 -21.05 12.24
CA GLY A 172 -1.43 -19.62 12.47
C GLY A 172 -2.37 -19.06 11.40
N GLY A 173 -3.39 -18.32 11.84
CA GLY A 173 -4.38 -17.75 10.94
C GLY A 173 -3.75 -16.76 9.96
N THR A 174 -4.58 -16.05 9.21
CA THR A 174 -4.14 -15.02 8.27
C THR A 174 -4.92 -13.76 8.56
N VAL A 175 -4.24 -12.62 8.60
CA VAL A 175 -4.92 -11.33 8.78
C VAL A 175 -5.11 -10.64 7.43
N PRO A 176 -6.14 -9.79 7.29
CA PRO A 176 -6.27 -8.92 6.14
C PRO A 176 -5.02 -8.03 5.99
N PRO A 177 -4.56 -7.78 4.76
CA PRO A 177 -3.45 -6.84 4.54
C PRO A 177 -3.88 -5.43 4.96
N ILE A 178 -2.94 -4.68 5.56
CA ILE A 178 -3.11 -3.24 5.73
C ILE A 178 -3.07 -2.62 4.34
N VAL A 179 -4.22 -2.13 3.88
CA VAL A 179 -4.34 -1.31 2.68
C VAL A 179 -4.31 0.14 3.10
N THR A 180 -3.47 0.94 2.45
CA THR A 180 -3.32 2.38 2.71
C THR A 180 -3.91 3.20 1.58
N GLU A 181 -4.06 4.51 1.76
CA GLU A 181 -4.49 5.42 0.68
C GLU A 181 -3.57 5.37 -0.55
N ARG A 182 -2.30 4.97 -0.38
CA ARG A 182 -1.35 4.77 -1.49
C ARG A 182 -1.80 3.67 -2.46
N ASP A 183 -2.51 2.67 -1.93
CA ASP A 183 -2.84 1.44 -2.62
C ASP A 183 -4.19 1.54 -3.35
N VAL A 184 -4.87 2.67 -3.18
CA VAL A 184 -6.25 2.89 -3.59
C VAL A 184 -6.32 3.87 -4.76
N TYR A 185 -6.96 3.43 -5.83
CA TYR A 185 -7.17 4.23 -7.05
C TYR A 185 -8.63 4.19 -7.46
N TYR A 186 -9.09 5.26 -8.11
CA TYR A 186 -10.45 5.42 -8.60
C TYR A 186 -10.47 5.36 -10.12
N CYS A 187 -11.58 4.91 -10.69
CA CYS A 187 -11.80 5.05 -12.12
C CYS A 187 -11.91 6.55 -12.49
N HIS A 188 -11.12 6.99 -13.47
CA HIS A 188 -11.22 8.31 -14.06
C HIS A 188 -12.20 8.33 -15.24
N GLU A 189 -12.02 7.39 -16.18
CA GLU A 189 -12.82 7.30 -17.39
C GLU A 189 -12.69 5.90 -18.02
N VAL A 190 -13.81 5.29 -18.39
CA VAL A 190 -13.84 4.10 -19.24
C VAL A 190 -13.48 4.49 -20.66
N LEU A 191 -12.54 3.81 -21.31
CA LEU A 191 -12.09 4.13 -22.67
C LEU A 191 -12.62 3.17 -23.73
N ALA A 192 -12.67 1.89 -23.40
CA ALA A 192 -13.17 0.83 -24.28
C ALA A 192 -13.96 -0.17 -23.46
N HIS A 193 -15.15 -0.55 -23.91
CA HIS A 193 -16.03 -1.46 -23.18
C HIS A 193 -16.78 -2.40 -24.12
N GLN A 194 -16.82 -3.68 -23.75
CA GLN A 194 -17.66 -4.68 -24.40
C GLN A 194 -18.07 -5.77 -23.40
N TYR A 195 -19.37 -6.01 -23.34
CA TYR A 195 -19.96 -7.09 -22.55
C TYR A 195 -21.31 -7.46 -23.15
N ASN A 196 -21.53 -8.73 -23.49
CA ASN A 196 -22.83 -9.17 -24.01
C ASN A 196 -23.37 -10.35 -23.19
N PRO A 197 -24.36 -10.12 -22.30
CA PRO A 197 -24.96 -11.18 -21.48
C PRO A 197 -25.90 -12.10 -22.25
N SER A 198 -26.39 -11.69 -23.42
CA SER A 198 -27.50 -12.32 -24.15
C SER A 198 -27.10 -13.55 -24.95
N VAL A 199 -25.80 -13.76 -25.18
CA VAL A 199 -25.32 -14.87 -25.98
C VAL A 199 -25.01 -16.03 -25.01
N GLY A 200 -25.88 -17.04 -24.92
CA GLY A 200 -25.67 -18.20 -24.04
C GLY A 200 -24.67 -19.24 -24.56
N SER A 201 -23.73 -18.86 -25.43
CA SER A 201 -22.82 -19.79 -26.13
C SER A 201 -21.37 -19.37 -25.99
N VAL A 202 -20.42 -20.29 -26.17
CA VAL A 202 -18.97 -20.04 -26.25
C VAL A 202 -18.58 -18.80 -27.09
N ARG A 203 -19.39 -18.41 -28.08
CA ARG A 203 -19.15 -17.21 -28.91
C ARG A 203 -19.44 -15.88 -28.19
N ALA A 204 -20.24 -15.90 -27.13
CA ALA A 204 -20.63 -14.74 -26.33
C ALA A 204 -19.50 -14.07 -25.59
N TYR A 205 -18.66 -14.90 -25.01
CA TYR A 205 -17.54 -14.51 -24.15
C TYR A 205 -16.29 -14.20 -24.95
N SER A 206 -16.41 -14.11 -26.28
CA SER A 206 -15.28 -13.81 -27.15
C SER A 206 -14.86 -12.34 -27.09
N ASN A 207 -15.65 -11.46 -26.46
CA ASN A 207 -15.31 -10.05 -26.29
C ASN A 207 -15.94 -9.50 -25.01
N ASP A 208 -15.38 -9.90 -23.88
CA ASP A 208 -15.80 -9.45 -22.57
C ASP A 208 -14.62 -8.75 -21.89
N ILE A 209 -14.52 -7.44 -22.12
CA ILE A 209 -13.37 -6.64 -21.73
C ILE A 209 -13.77 -5.20 -21.47
N THR A 210 -13.07 -4.57 -20.53
CA THR A 210 -13.07 -3.11 -20.39
C THR A 210 -11.68 -2.61 -20.09
N ILE A 211 -11.34 -1.48 -20.70
CA ILE A 211 -10.15 -0.70 -20.42
C ILE A 211 -10.59 0.68 -19.95
N PHE A 212 -10.08 1.10 -18.80
CA PHE A 212 -10.36 2.41 -18.21
C PHE A 212 -9.07 3.02 -17.66
N THR A 213 -9.13 4.32 -17.37
CA THR A 213 -8.01 5.06 -16.77
C THR A 213 -8.21 5.26 -15.28
N LEU A 214 -7.11 5.37 -14.55
CA LEU A 214 -7.08 5.57 -13.11
C LEU A 214 -6.83 7.04 -12.76
N LYS A 215 -7.33 7.43 -11.59
CA LYS A 215 -6.96 8.64 -10.84
C LYS A 215 -6.75 8.27 -9.38
N ARG A 216 -5.88 8.99 -8.68
CA ARG A 216 -5.61 8.78 -7.25
C ARG A 216 -6.52 9.64 -6.39
N ASP A 217 -6.62 10.93 -6.74
CA ASP A 217 -7.57 11.83 -6.11
C ASP A 217 -8.97 11.62 -6.73
N PRO A 218 -10.00 11.25 -5.95
CA PRO A 218 -11.35 11.02 -6.46
C PRO A 218 -11.95 12.29 -7.11
N SER A 219 -11.48 13.48 -6.76
CA SER A 219 -11.90 14.76 -7.34
C SER A 219 -11.13 15.14 -8.62
N ALA A 220 -10.06 14.42 -8.97
CA ALA A 220 -9.24 14.75 -10.13
C ALA A 220 -10.03 14.64 -11.44
N THR A 221 -9.85 15.66 -12.28
CA THR A 221 -10.45 15.79 -13.63
C THR A 221 -9.56 15.26 -14.74
N ALA A 222 -8.35 14.79 -14.40
CA ALA A 222 -7.38 14.20 -15.32
C ALA A 222 -6.93 12.84 -14.78
N PRO A 223 -6.52 11.90 -15.65
CA PRO A 223 -6.01 10.63 -15.18
C PRO A 223 -4.64 10.83 -14.53
N GLN A 224 -4.38 10.08 -13.47
CA GLN A 224 -3.13 10.14 -12.72
C GLN A 224 -2.46 8.77 -12.78
N PRO A 225 -1.15 8.69 -13.07
CA PRO A 225 -0.45 7.42 -13.04
C PRO A 225 -0.40 6.84 -11.63
N VAL A 226 -0.31 5.52 -11.55
CA VAL A 226 0.03 4.83 -10.31
C VAL A 226 1.43 5.23 -9.86
N VAL A 227 1.64 5.16 -8.55
CA VAL A 227 2.93 5.42 -7.92
C VAL A 227 3.66 4.13 -7.60
N GLU A 228 4.97 4.22 -7.37
CA GLU A 228 5.74 3.09 -6.86
C GLU A 228 5.14 2.58 -5.52
N PRO A 229 5.11 1.25 -5.28
CA PRO A 229 5.79 0.21 -6.05
C PRO A 229 5.04 -0.30 -7.29
N TYR A 230 3.82 0.19 -7.56
CA TYR A 230 2.97 -0.28 -8.65
C TYR A 230 3.49 0.18 -10.02
N GLY A 231 3.18 -0.57 -11.05
CA GLY A 231 3.55 -0.20 -12.42
C GLY A 231 2.92 -1.11 -13.45
N PRO A 232 2.95 -0.73 -14.74
CA PRO A 232 2.31 -1.50 -15.78
C PRO A 232 2.96 -2.87 -15.96
N ALA A 233 2.13 -3.89 -16.18
CA ALA A 233 2.58 -5.19 -16.61
C ALA A 233 3.26 -5.08 -17.98
N PRO A 234 4.33 -5.86 -18.24
CA PRO A 234 4.81 -6.05 -19.60
C PRO A 234 3.66 -6.58 -20.46
N VAL A 235 3.30 -5.86 -21.53
CA VAL A 235 2.34 -6.34 -22.53
C VAL A 235 3.16 -6.91 -23.69
N MET A 236 2.68 -7.99 -24.33
CA MET A 236 3.40 -8.59 -25.47
C MET A 236 3.87 -7.56 -26.50
N ALA A 237 5.05 -7.80 -27.07
CA ALA A 237 5.79 -6.88 -27.95
C ALA A 237 4.99 -6.25 -29.10
N ASN A 238 3.91 -6.89 -29.57
CA ASN A 238 2.97 -6.26 -30.49
C ASN A 238 1.54 -6.33 -29.92
N PRO A 239 1.14 -5.37 -29.08
CA PRO A 239 -0.15 -5.38 -28.40
C PRO A 239 -1.32 -5.05 -29.34
N ARG A 240 -1.05 -4.85 -30.64
CA ARG A 240 -2.05 -4.58 -31.69
C ARG A 240 -2.28 -5.76 -32.63
N GLN A 241 -1.61 -6.88 -32.39
CA GLN A 241 -1.79 -8.11 -33.15
C GLN A 241 -2.26 -9.26 -32.25
N PRO A 242 -2.95 -10.26 -32.82
CA PRO A 242 -3.25 -11.48 -32.09
C PRO A 242 -1.98 -12.08 -31.45
N PRO A 243 -2.06 -12.62 -30.22
CA PRO A 243 -0.98 -13.34 -29.59
C PRO A 243 -0.47 -14.46 -30.49
N SER A 244 0.84 -14.73 -30.44
CA SER A 244 1.45 -15.90 -31.08
C SER A 244 1.90 -16.94 -30.05
N VAL A 245 1.10 -17.14 -29.00
CA VAL A 245 1.37 -18.14 -27.95
C VAL A 245 0.95 -19.52 -28.46
N ALA A 246 1.87 -20.50 -28.40
CA ALA A 246 1.56 -21.85 -28.85
C ALA A 246 0.58 -22.54 -27.89
N VAL A 247 -0.42 -23.24 -28.43
CA VAL A 247 -1.24 -24.17 -27.65
C VAL A 247 -0.33 -25.21 -26.97
N GLY A 248 -0.58 -25.48 -25.69
CA GLY A 248 0.25 -26.29 -24.81
C GLY A 248 1.27 -25.51 -23.99
N THR A 249 1.49 -24.22 -24.28
CA THR A 249 2.36 -23.35 -23.47
C THR A 249 1.75 -23.16 -22.09
N GLU A 250 2.58 -23.29 -21.06
CA GLU A 250 2.17 -22.98 -19.69
C GLU A 250 1.98 -21.47 -19.53
N VAL A 251 0.79 -21.07 -19.10
CA VAL A 251 0.39 -19.68 -18.90
C VAL A 251 0.04 -19.46 -17.43
N LEU A 252 0.33 -18.26 -16.93
CA LEU A 252 0.09 -17.88 -15.54
C LEU A 252 -1.17 -17.01 -15.46
N GLY A 253 -2.16 -17.43 -14.69
CA GLY A 253 -3.30 -16.62 -14.27
C GLY A 253 -3.05 -16.01 -12.90
N ILE A 254 -3.41 -14.73 -12.73
CA ILE A 254 -3.36 -14.03 -11.44
C ILE A 254 -4.68 -13.27 -11.25
N GLY A 255 -5.31 -13.43 -10.09
CA GLY A 255 -6.61 -12.83 -9.79
C GLY A 255 -6.97 -12.86 -8.31
N PHE A 256 -8.17 -12.39 -8.00
CA PHE A 256 -8.75 -12.26 -6.67
C PHE A 256 -10.07 -13.06 -6.61
N PRO A 257 -9.99 -14.40 -6.52
CA PRO A 257 -11.18 -15.25 -6.49
C PRO A 257 -12.11 -14.83 -5.36
N ALA A 258 -13.38 -14.65 -5.63
CA ALA A 258 -14.40 -14.14 -4.70
C ALA A 258 -14.05 -12.82 -4.00
N GLY A 259 -13.07 -12.06 -4.52
CA GLY A 259 -12.53 -10.86 -3.86
C GLY A 259 -11.58 -11.17 -2.70
N LEU A 260 -11.16 -12.43 -2.54
CA LEU A 260 -10.14 -12.88 -1.61
C LEU A 260 -8.76 -12.32 -1.98
N PRO A 261 -7.78 -12.40 -1.07
CA PRO A 261 -6.39 -12.11 -1.36
C PRO A 261 -5.89 -12.79 -2.64
N MET A 262 -4.96 -12.13 -3.31
CA MET A 262 -4.38 -12.57 -4.59
C MET A 262 -4.02 -14.06 -4.63
N LYS A 263 -4.42 -14.73 -5.72
CA LYS A 263 -4.06 -16.13 -6.01
C LYS A 263 -3.34 -16.25 -7.35
N PHE A 264 -2.51 -17.28 -7.44
CA PHE A 264 -1.72 -17.61 -8.62
C PHE A 264 -2.08 -19.00 -9.10
N LYS A 265 -2.10 -19.18 -10.42
CA LYS A 265 -2.32 -20.49 -11.00
C LYS A 265 -1.71 -20.62 -12.39
N SER A 266 -0.86 -21.62 -12.57
CA SER A 266 -0.27 -21.97 -13.87
C SER A 266 -0.99 -23.16 -14.50
N ALA A 267 -1.20 -23.10 -15.82
CA ALA A 267 -1.78 -24.20 -16.58
C ALA A 267 -1.43 -24.14 -18.07
N PRO A 268 -1.51 -25.26 -18.81
CA PRO A 268 -1.34 -25.25 -20.25
C PRO A 268 -2.49 -24.52 -20.96
N LEU A 269 -2.14 -23.68 -21.93
CA LEU A 269 -3.05 -23.08 -22.89
C LEU A 269 -3.65 -24.18 -23.77
N LEU A 270 -4.96 -24.30 -23.80
CA LEU A 270 -5.70 -25.33 -24.56
C LEU A 270 -6.08 -24.87 -25.96
N GLU A 271 -6.45 -23.60 -26.10
CA GLU A 271 -6.93 -23.04 -27.35
C GLU A 271 -6.61 -21.56 -27.42
N LEU A 272 -6.31 -21.09 -28.62
CA LEU A 272 -6.07 -19.69 -28.90
C LEU A 272 -6.73 -19.33 -30.23
N THR A 273 -7.59 -18.32 -30.20
CA THR A 273 -8.20 -17.71 -31.37
C THR A 273 -7.84 -16.22 -31.40
N PRO A 274 -8.15 -15.49 -32.48
CA PRO A 274 -7.98 -14.04 -32.49
C PRO A 274 -8.88 -13.26 -31.52
N LEU A 275 -9.78 -13.88 -30.76
CA LEU A 275 -10.67 -13.12 -29.86
C LEU A 275 -10.59 -13.60 -28.41
N TRP A 276 -10.36 -14.89 -28.23
CA TRP A 276 -10.32 -15.52 -26.93
C TRP A 276 -9.29 -16.64 -26.86
N ALA A 277 -8.88 -16.93 -25.64
CA ALA A 277 -8.02 -18.04 -25.27
C ALA A 277 -8.74 -18.96 -24.28
N ARG A 278 -8.26 -20.21 -24.16
CA ARG A 278 -8.69 -21.17 -23.14
C ARG A 278 -7.51 -21.78 -22.43
N ALA A 279 -7.58 -21.86 -21.12
CA ALA A 279 -6.61 -22.56 -20.27
C ALA A 279 -7.32 -23.34 -19.16
N ARG A 280 -6.63 -24.32 -18.56
CA ARG A 280 -7.12 -25.09 -17.39
C ARG A 280 -6.66 -24.48 -16.09
N ILE A 281 -7.05 -23.23 -15.87
CA ILE A 281 -6.75 -22.51 -14.64
C ILE A 281 -8.03 -22.55 -13.81
N ASP A 282 -7.90 -22.92 -12.55
CA ASP A 282 -9.02 -22.93 -11.62
C ASP A 282 -9.35 -21.49 -11.23
N ILE A 283 -10.56 -21.06 -11.58
CA ILE A 283 -10.99 -19.66 -11.53
C ILE A 283 -12.37 -19.62 -10.89
N LEU A 284 -12.52 -18.78 -9.87
CA LEU A 284 -13.77 -18.51 -9.18
C LEU A 284 -14.39 -17.20 -9.66
N GLY A 285 -15.68 -17.00 -9.39
CA GLY A 285 -16.26 -15.67 -9.53
C GLY A 285 -15.43 -14.68 -8.69
N GLY A 286 -14.91 -13.61 -9.29
CA GLY A 286 -13.95 -12.68 -8.68
C GLY A 286 -12.60 -12.61 -9.39
N ASP A 287 -12.14 -13.73 -9.97
CA ASP A 287 -10.95 -13.74 -10.83
C ASP A 287 -11.18 -13.02 -12.17
N SER A 288 -12.44 -12.80 -12.54
CA SER A 288 -12.87 -12.05 -13.70
C SER A 288 -12.11 -10.73 -13.85
N GLY A 289 -11.49 -10.53 -15.01
CA GLY A 289 -10.63 -9.39 -15.32
C GLY A 289 -9.16 -9.58 -14.95
N GLY A 290 -8.83 -10.60 -14.14
CA GLY A 290 -7.46 -10.97 -13.78
C GLY A 290 -6.60 -11.28 -15.00
N GLY A 291 -5.29 -11.11 -14.86
CA GLY A 291 -4.36 -11.17 -15.99
C GLY A 291 -3.96 -12.60 -16.36
N LEU A 292 -3.85 -12.88 -17.66
CA LEU A 292 -3.21 -14.06 -18.20
C LEU A 292 -1.88 -13.70 -18.86
N PHE A 293 -0.82 -14.38 -18.44
CA PHE A 293 0.56 -14.07 -18.77
C PHE A 293 1.28 -15.23 -19.45
N THR A 294 2.18 -14.90 -20.39
CA THR A 294 3.13 -15.87 -20.97
C THR A 294 4.19 -16.28 -19.94
N PRO A 295 5.00 -17.33 -20.20
CA PRO A 295 6.17 -17.64 -19.35
C PRO A 295 7.15 -16.48 -19.19
N ALA A 296 7.21 -15.57 -20.17
CA ALA A 296 8.01 -14.34 -20.11
C ALA A 296 7.33 -13.22 -19.31
N ARG A 297 6.20 -13.51 -18.66
CA ARG A 297 5.37 -12.57 -17.89
C ARG A 297 4.79 -11.43 -18.72
N GLU A 298 4.54 -11.69 -20.00
CA GLU A 298 3.86 -10.75 -20.89
C GLU A 298 2.35 -10.95 -20.83
N HIS A 299 1.61 -9.90 -20.49
CA HIS A 299 0.17 -9.87 -20.49
C HIS A 299 -0.38 -9.97 -21.92
N PHE A 300 -1.42 -10.78 -22.11
CA PHE A 300 -2.11 -10.88 -23.41
C PHE A 300 -3.64 -11.07 -23.35
N ALA A 301 -4.19 -11.42 -22.19
CA ALA A 301 -5.62 -11.64 -22.03
C ALA A 301 -6.09 -11.37 -20.59
N VAL A 302 -7.39 -11.13 -20.43
CA VAL A 302 -8.07 -11.05 -19.14
C VAL A 302 -9.04 -12.23 -18.96
N VAL A 303 -9.22 -12.69 -17.74
CA VAL A 303 -10.23 -13.71 -17.40
C VAL A 303 -11.62 -13.15 -17.73
N SER A 304 -12.39 -13.84 -18.58
CA SER A 304 -13.73 -13.35 -19.00
C SER A 304 -14.88 -14.17 -18.47
N ASN A 305 -14.79 -15.50 -18.48
CA ASN A 305 -15.88 -16.32 -18.00
C ASN A 305 -15.44 -17.76 -17.77
N ASN A 306 -16.00 -18.37 -16.74
CA ASN A 306 -15.91 -19.79 -16.47
C ASN A 306 -17.27 -20.47 -16.77
N PRO A 307 -17.35 -21.42 -17.72
CA PRO A 307 -18.53 -22.26 -17.88
C PRO A 307 -18.56 -23.32 -16.77
N THR A 308 -18.88 -22.94 -15.54
CA THR A 308 -18.98 -23.87 -14.42
C THR A 308 -20.35 -24.55 -14.33
N ARG A 309 -20.36 -25.85 -14.05
CA ARG A 309 -21.54 -26.57 -13.51
C ARG A 309 -21.29 -27.04 -12.09
N CYS A 310 -22.38 -27.48 -11.47
CA CYS A 310 -22.32 -28.09 -10.15
C CYS A 310 -21.97 -29.57 -10.19
N PRO A 311 -21.34 -30.10 -9.11
CA PRO A 311 -21.13 -31.53 -8.98
C PRO A 311 -22.41 -32.34 -9.13
N ARG A 312 -22.28 -33.62 -9.46
CA ARG A 312 -23.42 -34.52 -9.36
C ARG A 312 -23.96 -34.54 -7.93
N GLY A 313 -25.25 -34.26 -7.77
CA GLY A 313 -25.92 -34.27 -6.47
C GLY A 313 -25.92 -32.93 -5.74
N SER A 314 -25.39 -31.86 -6.34
CA SER A 314 -25.54 -30.49 -5.84
C SER A 314 -26.38 -29.63 -6.78
N GLN A 315 -26.99 -28.58 -6.23
CA GLN A 315 -27.85 -27.67 -6.99
C GLN A 315 -27.17 -26.32 -7.18
N ARG A 316 -27.33 -25.72 -8.37
CA ARG A 316 -26.78 -24.39 -8.65
C ARG A 316 -27.54 -23.33 -7.88
N GLN A 317 -26.81 -22.55 -7.08
CA GLN A 317 -27.33 -21.39 -6.35
C GLN A 317 -26.45 -20.18 -6.70
N GLY A 318 -26.87 -19.41 -7.70
CA GLY A 318 -26.08 -18.30 -8.24
C GLY A 318 -24.74 -18.74 -8.85
N HIS A 319 -23.65 -18.23 -8.29
CA HIS A 319 -22.26 -18.54 -8.65
C HIS A 319 -21.68 -19.74 -7.88
N TYR A 320 -22.45 -20.41 -7.04
CA TYR A 320 -22.00 -21.53 -6.19
C TYR A 320 -22.88 -22.77 -6.38
N CYS A 321 -22.51 -23.85 -5.71
CA CYS A 321 -23.22 -25.11 -5.76
C CYS A 321 -23.56 -25.59 -4.35
N ARG A 322 -24.82 -25.92 -4.09
CA ARG A 322 -25.24 -26.40 -2.77
C ARG A 322 -25.00 -27.91 -2.64
N ARG A 323 -24.09 -28.33 -1.76
CA ARG A 323 -23.76 -29.74 -1.49
C ARG A 323 -24.74 -30.32 -0.46
N GLY A 324 -25.41 -31.42 -0.83
CA GLY A 324 -26.40 -32.08 0.02
C GLY A 324 -27.74 -31.36 0.02
N GLY A 325 -28.82 -32.09 -0.26
CA GLY A 325 -30.19 -31.58 -0.22
C GLY A 325 -31.06 -32.15 -1.32
N GLU A 326 -31.86 -33.17 -0.99
CA GLU A 326 -33.21 -33.22 -1.55
C GLU A 326 -33.97 -31.94 -1.11
N GLU A 327 -35.00 -31.56 -1.84
CA GLU A 327 -35.77 -30.33 -1.60
C GLU A 327 -36.24 -30.25 -0.12
N GLY A 328 -35.55 -29.44 0.71
CA GLY A 328 -35.88 -29.24 2.13
C GLY A 328 -34.78 -29.41 3.18
N ASP A 329 -33.55 -29.80 2.83
CA ASP A 329 -32.40 -29.86 3.77
C ASP A 329 -31.47 -28.64 3.66
N GLU A 330 -30.91 -28.19 4.80
CA GLU A 330 -30.00 -27.05 4.93
C GLU A 330 -28.56 -27.39 4.47
N GLY A 331 -28.37 -27.77 3.21
CA GLY A 331 -27.02 -28.00 2.65
C GLY A 331 -26.13 -26.75 2.67
N CYS A 332 -24.81 -26.95 2.65
CA CYS A 332 -23.80 -25.88 2.57
C CYS A 332 -23.40 -25.58 1.11
N LEU A 333 -22.91 -24.38 0.84
CA LEU A 333 -22.34 -24.02 -0.45
C LEU A 333 -20.94 -24.61 -0.58
N ILE A 334 -20.71 -25.29 -1.68
CA ILE A 334 -19.37 -25.53 -2.19
C ILE A 334 -19.18 -24.64 -3.39
N ASP A 335 -17.92 -24.44 -3.71
CA ASP A 335 -17.59 -23.90 -5.01
C ASP A 335 -18.22 -24.72 -6.14
N GLN A 336 -18.42 -24.11 -7.31
CA GLN A 336 -18.82 -24.86 -8.49
C GLN A 336 -17.69 -25.79 -8.91
N GLN A 337 -17.73 -27.01 -8.38
CA GLN A 337 -16.85 -28.09 -8.77
C GLN A 337 -17.46 -28.82 -9.97
N GLU A 338 -16.68 -29.16 -10.99
CA GLU A 338 -17.15 -30.06 -12.03
C GLU A 338 -16.41 -31.38 -11.99
N GLU A 339 -17.18 -32.46 -12.10
CA GLU A 339 -16.72 -33.84 -12.29
C GLU A 339 -15.60 -33.85 -13.36
N GLU A 340 -14.50 -34.59 -13.15
CA GLU A 340 -13.39 -34.70 -14.12
C GLU A 340 -13.94 -34.97 -15.52
N ARG A 341 -13.96 -33.94 -16.37
CA ARG A 341 -14.25 -34.08 -17.79
C ARG A 341 -13.15 -33.40 -18.62
N PRO A 342 -12.79 -33.98 -19.76
CA PRO A 342 -11.73 -33.46 -20.63
C PRO A 342 -12.07 -32.11 -21.30
N ASP A 343 -13.27 -31.58 -21.13
CA ASP A 343 -13.80 -30.35 -21.74
C ASP A 343 -13.86 -29.14 -20.78
N ASN A 344 -13.20 -29.19 -19.62
CA ASN A 344 -13.21 -28.08 -18.66
C ASN A 344 -12.10 -27.06 -18.95
N PHE A 345 -12.50 -25.81 -19.14
CA PHE A 345 -11.63 -24.70 -19.53
C PHE A 345 -12.23 -23.37 -19.09
N VAL A 346 -11.38 -22.38 -18.82
CA VAL A 346 -11.80 -20.99 -18.62
C VAL A 346 -11.61 -20.22 -19.91
N ASN A 347 -12.53 -19.31 -20.24
CA ASN A 347 -12.39 -18.42 -21.38
C ASN A 347 -11.76 -17.10 -20.95
N TYR A 348 -10.82 -16.64 -21.74
CA TYR A 348 -10.13 -15.37 -21.58
C TYR A 348 -10.38 -14.50 -22.79
N THR A 349 -10.68 -13.22 -22.59
CA THR A 349 -10.76 -12.23 -23.66
C THR A 349 -9.37 -11.68 -23.95
N LEU A 350 -8.96 -11.71 -25.21
CA LEU A 350 -7.68 -11.12 -25.60
C LEU A 350 -7.73 -9.58 -25.56
N THR A 351 -6.70 -8.96 -24.99
CA THR A 351 -6.68 -7.49 -24.81
C THR A 351 -6.29 -6.72 -26.07
N TYR A 352 -5.60 -7.36 -27.01
CA TYR A 352 -5.02 -6.68 -28.17
C TYR A 352 -6.05 -5.95 -29.04
N ARG A 353 -7.29 -6.47 -29.18
CA ARG A 353 -8.32 -5.85 -30.02
C ARG A 353 -8.77 -4.51 -29.43
N ALA A 354 -8.98 -4.48 -28.12
CA ALA A 354 -9.34 -3.25 -27.41
C ALA A 354 -8.19 -2.25 -27.49
N ILE A 355 -6.94 -2.69 -27.28
CA ILE A 355 -5.75 -1.85 -27.43
C ILE A 355 -5.62 -1.31 -28.87
N ASP A 356 -5.76 -2.16 -29.90
CA ASP A 356 -5.65 -1.73 -31.30
C ASP A 356 -6.69 -0.64 -31.63
N ARG A 357 -7.94 -0.83 -31.19
CA ARG A 357 -9.02 0.15 -31.39
C ARG A 357 -8.75 1.46 -30.64
N LEU A 358 -8.30 1.39 -29.38
CA LEU A 358 -7.87 2.56 -28.60
C LEU A 358 -6.74 3.34 -29.30
N CYS A 359 -5.85 2.63 -29.99
CA CYS A 359 -4.76 3.20 -30.76
C CYS A 359 -5.16 3.63 -32.19
N GLY A 360 -6.45 3.80 -32.48
CA GLY A 360 -6.96 4.23 -33.79
C GLY A 360 -6.85 3.17 -34.89
N GLY A 361 -6.64 1.91 -34.52
CA GLY A 361 -6.54 0.79 -35.42
C GLY A 361 -7.90 0.30 -35.92
N PRO A 362 -7.90 -0.54 -36.95
CA PRO A 362 -9.13 -1.11 -37.48
C PRO A 362 -9.79 -2.12 -36.52
N GLY A 363 -9.08 -2.58 -35.47
CA GLY A 363 -9.52 -3.66 -34.59
C GLY A 363 -9.39 -5.02 -35.28
N TRP A 364 -8.20 -5.26 -35.85
CA TRP A 364 -7.89 -6.32 -36.83
C TRP A 364 -8.63 -7.66 -36.66
N TYR A 365 -9.19 -8.17 -37.76
CA TYR A 365 -9.76 -9.52 -37.87
C TYR A 365 -9.53 -10.12 -39.27
N GLU A 366 -9.02 -11.36 -39.34
CA GLU A 366 -8.96 -12.15 -40.58
C GLU A 366 -10.31 -12.84 -40.82
N GLY A 367 -10.98 -12.55 -41.96
CA GLY A 367 -12.12 -13.36 -42.43
C GLY A 367 -13.44 -12.64 -42.75
N GLY A 368 -13.48 -11.30 -42.73
CA GLY A 368 -14.55 -10.52 -43.36
C GLY A 368 -15.94 -10.53 -42.69
N ARG A 369 -16.06 -10.95 -41.44
CA ARG A 369 -17.23 -10.67 -40.59
C ARG A 369 -16.89 -9.53 -39.63
N GLU A 370 -17.77 -8.55 -39.49
CA GLU A 370 -17.62 -7.48 -38.50
C GLU A 370 -17.63 -8.10 -37.10
N PRO A 371 -16.64 -7.80 -36.26
CA PRO A 371 -16.65 -8.24 -34.88
C PRO A 371 -17.78 -7.50 -34.13
N PRO A 372 -18.32 -8.08 -33.04
CA PRO A 372 -19.34 -7.40 -32.26
C PRO A 372 -18.81 -6.05 -31.74
N PRO A 373 -19.69 -5.04 -31.62
CA PRO A 373 -19.30 -3.65 -31.39
C PRO A 373 -18.50 -3.52 -30.09
N LEU A 374 -17.35 -2.86 -30.19
CA LEU A 374 -16.55 -2.41 -29.04
C LEU A 374 -16.85 -0.92 -28.86
N ILE A 375 -17.45 -0.56 -27.73
CA ILE A 375 -17.81 0.83 -27.44
C ILE A 375 -16.56 1.58 -27.04
N LEU A 376 -16.17 2.57 -27.86
CA LEU A 376 -15.17 3.56 -27.51
C LEU A 376 -15.88 4.80 -26.99
N THR A 377 -15.46 5.28 -25.82
CA THR A 377 -16.01 6.51 -25.21
C THR A 377 -15.41 7.76 -25.82
N ARG A 378 -14.23 7.63 -26.44
CA ARG A 378 -13.54 8.67 -27.19
C ARG A 378 -13.54 8.37 -28.68
N ASP A 379 -13.73 9.42 -29.48
CA ASP A 379 -13.62 9.33 -30.95
C ASP A 379 -12.17 9.50 -31.43
N THR A 380 -11.26 9.95 -30.55
CA THR A 380 -9.83 10.11 -30.85
C THR A 380 -9.01 8.99 -30.22
N PRO A 381 -7.87 8.59 -30.85
CA PRO A 381 -6.97 7.63 -30.27
C PRO A 381 -6.44 8.08 -28.90
N TYR A 382 -6.32 7.14 -27.97
CA TYR A 382 -5.74 7.43 -26.66
C TYR A 382 -4.21 7.46 -26.75
N PRO A 383 -3.53 8.51 -26.25
CA PRO A 383 -2.07 8.56 -26.25
C PRO A 383 -1.52 7.61 -25.18
N SER A 384 -0.99 6.47 -25.61
CA SER A 384 -0.34 5.47 -24.75
C SER A 384 0.96 4.96 -25.39
N TYR A 385 1.89 4.45 -24.57
CA TYR A 385 3.09 3.78 -25.11
C TYR A 385 2.72 2.50 -25.87
N LEU A 386 1.59 1.86 -25.51
CA LEU A 386 1.04 0.71 -26.23
C LEU A 386 0.68 1.07 -27.69
N CYS A 387 0.38 2.34 -27.94
CA CYS A 387 0.10 2.87 -29.27
C CYS A 387 1.36 3.31 -30.03
N GLY A 388 2.54 3.31 -29.39
CA GLY A 388 3.77 3.89 -29.92
C GLY A 388 3.72 5.41 -30.06
N THR A 389 2.74 6.07 -29.41
CA THR A 389 2.50 7.51 -29.50
C THR A 389 2.99 8.28 -28.26
N ALA A 390 3.39 7.58 -27.21
CA ALA A 390 3.93 8.14 -25.97
C ALA A 390 5.10 7.27 -25.46
N ALA A 391 5.94 7.84 -24.58
CA ALA A 391 6.88 7.05 -23.80
C ALA A 391 6.13 6.27 -22.70
N PRO A 392 6.65 5.11 -22.23
CA PRO A 392 6.10 4.45 -21.06
C PRO A 392 6.05 5.44 -19.89
N VAL A 393 4.88 5.56 -19.26
CA VAL A 393 4.74 6.41 -18.08
C VAL A 393 5.33 5.64 -16.91
N ALA A 394 6.55 6.02 -16.51
CA ALA A 394 7.14 5.49 -15.29
C ALA A 394 6.25 5.86 -14.10
N PRO A 395 6.05 4.94 -13.14
CA PRO A 395 5.36 5.28 -11.90
C PRO A 395 6.05 6.48 -11.24
N ALA A 396 5.26 7.44 -10.77
CA ALA A 396 5.83 8.55 -10.01
C ALA A 396 6.27 8.03 -8.62
N PRO A 397 7.34 8.58 -8.02
CA PRO A 397 7.61 8.33 -6.61
C PRO A 397 6.39 8.77 -5.79
N TYR A 398 6.02 7.95 -4.81
CA TYR A 398 4.95 8.31 -3.90
C TYR A 398 5.33 9.55 -3.10
N VAL A 399 4.52 10.59 -3.19
CA VAL A 399 4.57 11.74 -2.29
C VAL A 399 3.26 11.67 -1.47
N PRO A 400 3.35 11.51 -0.14
CA PRO A 400 2.17 11.61 0.72
C PRO A 400 1.45 12.93 0.45
N SER A 401 0.12 12.93 0.55
CA SER A 401 -0.62 14.20 0.53
C SER A 401 -0.06 15.08 1.65
N PRO A 402 0.22 16.38 1.40
CA PRO A 402 0.62 17.27 2.47
C PRO A 402 -0.50 17.21 3.52
N VAL A 403 -0.14 16.84 4.75
CA VAL A 403 -1.01 17.06 5.91
C VAL A 403 -1.30 18.56 5.88
N GLU A 404 -2.57 18.96 5.73
CA GLU A 404 -2.91 20.37 5.81
C GLU A 404 -2.34 20.88 7.14
N PRO A 405 -1.50 21.93 7.14
CA PRO A 405 -0.93 22.43 8.37
C PRO A 405 -2.09 22.76 9.30
N GLU A 406 -2.00 22.28 10.54
CA GLU A 406 -2.93 22.69 11.58
C GLU A 406 -3.01 24.23 11.54
N PRO A 407 -4.22 24.80 11.55
CA PRO A 407 -4.35 26.25 11.53
C PRO A 407 -3.56 26.82 12.71
N ASP A 408 -2.63 27.75 12.42
CA ASP A 408 -1.80 28.40 13.43
C ASP A 408 -2.68 28.79 14.64
N PRO A 409 -2.26 28.48 15.88
CA PRO A 409 -3.01 28.86 17.06
C PRO A 409 -3.23 30.38 17.03
N VAL A 410 -4.50 30.77 16.93
CA VAL A 410 -4.90 32.17 16.94
C VAL A 410 -4.54 32.73 18.31
N ASP A 411 -3.43 33.48 18.38
CA ASP A 411 -3.03 34.23 19.57
C ASP A 411 -4.20 35.10 20.04
N PRO A 412 -4.82 34.81 21.20
CA PRO A 412 -5.85 35.66 21.76
C PRO A 412 -5.17 36.89 22.38
N GLY A 413 -4.76 37.81 21.50
CA GLY A 413 -4.17 39.09 21.85
C GLY A 413 -5.12 39.89 22.75
N GLY A 414 -4.89 39.80 24.05
CA GLY A 414 -5.52 40.64 25.06
C GLY A 414 -5.19 42.10 24.79
N ALA A 415 -6.23 42.91 24.59
CA ALA A 415 -6.10 44.35 24.46
C ALA A 415 -5.56 44.95 25.76
N ASP A 416 -4.34 45.48 25.72
CA ASP A 416 -3.79 46.38 26.72
C ASP A 416 -4.47 47.77 26.57
N PRO A 417 -5.21 48.28 27.57
CA PRO A 417 -5.98 49.52 27.44
C PRO A 417 -5.17 50.82 27.59
N ASP A 418 -3.83 50.78 27.67
CA ASP A 418 -3.03 51.95 28.07
C ASP A 418 -2.03 52.50 27.02
N ASP A 419 -2.29 52.39 25.71
CA ASP A 419 -1.41 53.04 24.69
C ASP A 419 -2.10 54.09 23.79
N PRO A 420 -1.78 55.40 23.93
CA PRO A 420 -2.40 56.46 23.14
C PRO A 420 -1.72 56.67 21.79
N VAL A 421 -2.49 56.37 20.74
CA VAL A 421 -2.51 56.90 19.37
C VAL A 421 -1.46 57.96 19.00
N ALA A 422 -0.61 57.64 18.03
CA ALA A 422 -0.07 58.62 17.08
C ALA A 422 -0.21 58.11 15.64
N SER A 423 -0.85 58.94 14.83
CA SER A 423 -1.21 58.75 13.44
C SER A 423 -0.07 59.06 12.46
N THR A 424 -0.34 58.79 11.18
CA THR A 424 0.41 59.13 9.94
C THR A 424 1.46 58.10 9.52
N GLY A 425 1.60 57.69 8.26
CA GLY A 425 1.01 58.12 6.99
C GLY A 425 1.85 57.50 5.87
N CYS A 426 1.21 57.14 4.76
CA CYS A 426 1.85 56.55 3.58
C CYS A 426 2.90 57.46 2.91
N SER A 427 3.76 56.78 2.14
CA SER A 427 4.48 57.22 0.93
C SER A 427 5.95 57.62 1.04
N ALA A 428 6.75 56.71 0.49
CA ALA A 428 7.62 56.89 -0.67
C ALA A 428 8.90 57.73 -0.57
N SER A 429 9.96 57.07 -1.06
CA SER A 429 11.15 57.59 -1.75
C SER A 429 12.33 58.11 -0.92
N GLY A 430 13.52 57.60 -1.25
CA GLY A 430 14.82 58.11 -0.81
C GLY A 430 15.88 57.02 -0.71
N THR A 431 16.50 56.59 -1.81
CA THR A 431 17.90 56.90 -2.18
C THR A 431 19.00 56.52 -1.17
N ALA A 432 19.83 55.52 -1.54
CA ALA A 432 21.28 55.46 -1.27
C ALA A 432 21.87 54.38 -2.19
N ARG A 433 22.49 54.71 -3.35
CA ARG A 433 23.94 54.91 -3.55
C ARG A 433 24.85 54.05 -2.64
N GLY A 434 25.52 53.07 -3.24
CA GLY A 434 26.70 52.43 -2.64
C GLY A 434 27.30 51.30 -3.48
N LEU A 435 28.23 51.66 -4.37
CA LEU A 435 29.46 50.92 -4.74
C LEU A 435 29.40 49.49 -5.31
N ALA A 436 29.90 49.34 -6.55
CA ALA A 436 30.99 48.43 -6.96
C ALA A 436 30.76 47.74 -8.32
N LEU A 437 31.45 48.24 -9.35
CA LEU A 437 31.95 47.52 -10.53
C LEU A 437 33.38 47.04 -10.19
N PRO A 438 34.06 46.13 -10.94
CA PRO A 438 33.63 45.42 -12.16
C PRO A 438 34.04 43.92 -12.25
N PHE A 439 33.32 43.10 -13.03
CA PHE A 439 33.92 41.95 -13.75
C PHE A 439 33.07 41.62 -14.99
N LEU A 440 33.35 42.29 -16.11
CA LEU A 440 32.83 42.00 -17.44
C LEU A 440 34.04 41.74 -18.35
N PHE A 441 34.43 40.47 -18.47
CA PHE A 441 35.49 40.05 -19.39
C PHE A 441 35.31 38.60 -19.85
N LEU A 442 34.12 38.19 -20.32
CA LEU A 442 33.98 36.86 -20.94
C LEU A 442 32.76 36.65 -21.86
N LEU A 443 32.29 37.68 -22.56
CA LEU A 443 31.31 37.53 -23.66
C LEU A 443 31.72 38.31 -24.91
N GLY A 444 33.00 38.23 -25.26
CA GLY A 444 33.61 38.85 -26.44
C GLY A 444 33.90 37.88 -27.60
N LEU A 445 33.53 36.60 -27.49
CA LEU A 445 33.84 35.60 -28.50
C LEU A 445 32.65 34.67 -28.68
N LEU A 446 31.72 35.03 -29.57
CA LEU A 446 31.01 34.13 -30.50
C LEU A 446 29.96 34.92 -31.28
N ALA A 447 30.43 35.82 -32.12
CA ALA A 447 29.67 36.34 -33.25
C ALA A 447 30.47 36.06 -34.52
N LEU A 448 30.13 35.00 -35.26
CA LEU A 448 30.22 34.95 -36.73
C LEU A 448 29.63 33.65 -37.31
N ARG A 449 28.76 33.85 -38.32
CA ARG A 449 28.06 32.90 -39.23
C ARG A 449 26.69 32.45 -38.72
N ARG A 450 25.55 32.69 -39.38
CA ARG A 450 25.25 32.95 -40.81
C ARG A 450 23.95 33.76 -40.98
N ARG A 451 23.90 34.57 -42.05
CA ARG A 451 22.76 35.38 -42.52
C ARG A 451 21.76 34.59 -43.37
N ARG A 452 20.48 35.00 -43.32
CA ARG A 452 19.47 35.27 -44.40
C ARG A 452 18.08 35.22 -43.74
N GLY A 453 17.11 36.13 -43.84
CA GLY A 453 16.93 37.42 -44.53
C GLY A 453 15.42 37.72 -44.63
N VAL A 454 15.05 39.02 -44.54
CA VAL A 454 13.80 39.68 -45.03
C VAL A 454 12.52 39.46 -44.18
N ALA A 455 11.57 40.39 -43.95
CA ALA A 455 11.47 41.84 -43.72
C ALA A 455 9.95 42.18 -43.65
N LEU A 456 9.58 43.22 -42.86
CA LEU A 456 8.36 44.06 -42.96
C LEU A 456 7.01 43.41 -42.53
N LEU A 457 6.07 44.06 -41.82
CA LEU A 457 5.74 45.48 -41.61
C LEU A 457 4.86 45.66 -40.36
N ALA A 458 4.98 46.84 -39.76
CA ALA A 458 4.17 47.37 -38.65
C ALA A 458 2.75 47.80 -39.07
N GLY A 459 1.84 47.92 -38.10
CA GLY A 459 0.56 48.62 -38.25
C GLY A 459 -0.26 48.70 -36.96
N LEU A 460 -0.46 49.93 -36.48
CA LEU A 460 -1.09 50.37 -35.23
C LEU A 460 -2.61 50.13 -35.10
N CYS A 461 -3.05 50.06 -33.83
CA CYS A 461 -4.21 50.67 -33.15
C CYS A 461 -5.56 50.89 -33.87
N MET A 462 -6.66 50.51 -33.21
CA MET A 462 -7.69 51.44 -32.68
C MET A 462 -8.85 50.71 -31.97
N LEU A 463 -9.38 51.40 -30.96
CA LEU A 463 -10.53 51.09 -30.10
C LEU A 463 -11.88 50.95 -30.85
N GLY A 464 -12.85 50.31 -30.18
CA GLY A 464 -14.27 50.54 -30.46
C GLY A 464 -15.22 49.61 -29.70
N ALA A 465 -15.73 50.07 -28.55
CA ALA A 465 -16.88 49.51 -27.86
C ALA A 465 -18.18 49.80 -28.61
N ALA A 466 -19.17 48.89 -28.54
CA ALA A 466 -20.58 49.23 -28.74
C ALA A 466 -21.51 48.16 -28.12
N CYS A 467 -22.42 48.64 -27.27
CA CYS A 467 -23.57 47.93 -26.74
C CYS A 467 -24.78 48.06 -27.68
N SER A 468 -25.66 47.04 -27.71
CA SER A 468 -27.12 47.11 -27.98
C SER A 468 -27.70 45.71 -27.69
N GLY A 469 -28.73 45.46 -26.89
CA GLY A 469 -29.92 46.24 -26.52
C GLY A 469 -31.08 45.88 -27.47
N GLY A 470 -32.06 45.09 -27.01
CA GLY A 470 -33.25 44.75 -27.80
C GLY A 470 -34.18 43.69 -27.17
N ASP A 471 -35.14 44.21 -26.40
CA ASP A 471 -36.24 43.61 -25.62
C ASP A 471 -37.25 42.71 -26.38
N GLY A 472 -37.96 41.83 -25.64
CA GLY A 472 -39.22 41.20 -26.09
C GLY A 472 -39.74 40.01 -25.26
N GLU A 473 -40.41 40.28 -24.13
CA GLU A 473 -41.32 39.41 -23.32
C GLU A 473 -42.63 39.00 -24.08
N PRO A 474 -43.59 38.19 -23.52
CA PRO A 474 -43.69 37.45 -22.23
C PRO A 474 -44.26 36.00 -22.33
N ASP A 475 -44.55 35.42 -21.15
CA ASP A 475 -45.43 34.26 -20.79
C ASP A 475 -44.70 32.91 -20.65
N GLU A 476 -44.82 32.09 -19.60
CA GLU A 476 -45.62 32.04 -18.36
C GLU A 476 -44.98 30.93 -17.46
N ASP A 477 -44.86 31.23 -16.16
CA ASP A 477 -44.97 30.39 -14.94
C ASP A 477 -44.12 29.12 -14.64
N ASP A 478 -43.47 29.23 -13.46
CA ASP A 478 -43.22 28.28 -12.35
C ASP A 478 -42.19 27.12 -12.49
N ASP A 479 -41.36 26.79 -11.49
CA ASP A 479 -40.70 27.47 -10.37
C ASP A 479 -39.66 26.44 -9.82
N ASP A 480 -38.80 26.85 -8.87
CA ASP A 480 -37.81 26.06 -8.11
C ASP A 480 -36.36 26.00 -8.63
N THR A 481 -35.62 27.08 -8.32
CA THR A 481 -34.17 27.00 -8.00
C THR A 481 -33.88 27.79 -6.72
N PRO A 482 -32.97 27.33 -5.83
CA PRO A 482 -32.64 28.03 -4.59
C PRO A 482 -31.50 29.04 -4.78
N PHE A 483 -31.64 30.22 -4.16
CA PHE A 483 -30.62 31.27 -4.11
C PHE A 483 -30.22 31.58 -2.66
N TRP A 484 -28.96 31.98 -2.52
CA TRP A 484 -28.18 32.17 -1.31
C TRP A 484 -28.48 33.45 -0.48
N LEU A 485 -27.95 33.42 0.76
CA LEU A 485 -27.31 34.52 1.53
C LEU A 485 -28.17 35.67 2.13
N ARG A 486 -28.35 35.65 3.47
CA ARG A 486 -27.90 36.68 4.45
C ARG A 486 -28.56 36.51 5.84
N ASP A 487 -27.78 36.36 6.91
CA ASP A 487 -27.47 37.43 7.90
C ASP A 487 -26.92 36.84 9.21
N ALA A 488 -25.88 37.50 9.71
CA ALA A 488 -25.16 37.18 10.95
C ALA A 488 -25.68 37.99 12.14
N GLY A 489 -25.63 37.41 13.34
CA GLY A 489 -25.77 38.09 14.63
C GLY A 489 -25.79 37.11 15.82
N PRO A 490 -25.26 37.48 16.99
CA PRO A 490 -24.15 36.78 17.63
C PRO A 490 -24.55 35.97 18.88
N ARG A 491 -23.79 34.92 19.22
CA ARG A 491 -23.75 34.36 20.57
C ARG A 491 -22.36 33.84 20.94
N ASP A 492 -21.87 34.40 22.04
CA ASP A 492 -20.78 33.90 22.88
C ASP A 492 -21.14 32.54 23.49
N ALA A 493 -20.17 31.64 23.55
CA ALA A 493 -19.75 30.88 24.74
C ALA A 493 -18.74 29.81 24.30
N ALA A 494 -17.58 29.82 24.94
CA ALA A 494 -16.51 28.85 24.77
C ALA A 494 -16.95 27.46 25.27
N GLU A 495 -16.62 26.43 24.51
CA GLU A 495 -16.57 25.04 24.97
C GLU A 495 -15.09 24.59 24.98
N PRO A 496 -14.68 23.74 25.94
CA PRO A 496 -13.33 23.20 25.99
C PRO A 496 -13.21 22.03 25.00
N GLU A 497 -12.12 22.01 24.24
CA GLU A 497 -11.74 20.84 23.43
C GLU A 497 -11.12 19.79 24.36
N ASP A 498 -11.76 18.63 24.46
CA ASP A 498 -11.21 17.44 25.12
C ASP A 498 -10.36 16.67 24.10
N ASP A 499 -9.05 16.67 24.31
CA ASP A 499 -8.09 15.81 23.60
C ASP A 499 -8.44 14.34 23.82
N ALA A 500 -8.47 13.57 22.73
CA ALA A 500 -8.62 12.12 22.77
C ALA A 500 -7.48 11.51 23.60
N GLY A 501 -7.82 11.01 24.79
CA GLY A 501 -6.86 10.51 25.76
C GLY A 501 -5.93 9.43 25.19
N MET A 502 -4.68 9.81 24.96
CA MET A 502 -3.57 8.86 24.83
C MET A 502 -3.39 8.15 26.17
N SER A 503 -3.27 6.82 26.14
CA SER A 503 -2.97 6.01 27.31
C SER A 503 -1.63 6.43 27.93
N VAL A 504 -1.69 6.95 29.16
CA VAL A 504 -0.51 7.37 29.94
C VAL A 504 0.35 6.15 30.25
N ILE A 505 1.66 6.24 30.04
CA ILE A 505 2.60 5.19 30.47
C ILE A 505 2.44 4.95 31.98
N GLY A 506 2.02 3.74 32.37
CA GLY A 506 1.95 3.36 33.78
C GLY A 506 3.29 3.47 34.51
N GLU A 507 3.27 3.87 35.77
CA GLU A 507 4.42 3.62 36.66
C GLU A 507 4.69 2.10 36.68
N ASP A 508 5.91 1.67 36.37
CA ASP A 508 6.31 0.25 36.24
C ASP A 508 5.86 -0.44 34.94
N ALA A 509 6.03 0.23 33.79
CA ALA A 509 5.77 -0.33 32.46
C ALA A 509 7.04 -0.82 31.74
N GLU A 510 6.90 -1.92 31.00
CA GLU A 510 7.89 -2.43 30.05
C GLU A 510 7.28 -2.47 28.65
N TYR A 511 7.93 -1.83 27.68
CA TYR A 511 7.53 -1.88 26.28
C TYR A 511 8.67 -2.42 25.43
N ARG A 512 8.30 -3.02 24.30
CA ARG A 512 9.22 -3.57 23.33
C ARG A 512 8.82 -3.09 21.96
N HIS A 513 9.79 -2.59 21.21
CA HIS A 513 9.60 -2.02 19.89
C HIS A 513 10.68 -2.52 18.93
N VAL A 514 10.38 -2.51 17.64
CA VAL A 514 11.32 -2.76 16.54
C VAL A 514 11.40 -1.49 15.70
N VAL A 515 12.61 -1.07 15.35
CA VAL A 515 12.79 0.09 14.46
C VAL A 515 12.19 -0.20 13.10
N SER A 516 11.15 0.54 12.74
CA SER A 516 10.42 0.46 11.47
C SER A 516 10.87 1.52 10.46
N TYR A 517 11.42 2.62 10.96
CA TYR A 517 11.89 3.74 10.15
C TYR A 517 13.19 4.30 10.72
N LEU A 518 14.15 4.64 9.85
CA LEU A 518 15.41 5.25 10.26
C LEU A 518 15.82 6.31 9.23
N ARG A 519 15.82 7.57 9.67
CA ARG A 519 16.10 8.74 8.81
C ARG A 519 17.43 9.39 9.16
N LEU A 520 18.25 9.55 8.12
CA LEU A 520 19.47 10.37 8.19
C LEU A 520 19.13 11.86 8.03
N PRO A 521 19.84 12.76 8.72
CA PRO A 521 19.67 14.21 8.60
C PRO A 521 20.09 14.70 7.21
N ARG A 522 19.43 15.75 6.72
CA ARG A 522 19.76 16.41 5.43
C ARG A 522 20.43 17.78 5.59
N SER A 523 20.71 18.18 6.81
CA SER A 523 21.37 19.45 7.18
C SER A 523 21.81 19.39 8.64
N ARG A 524 22.74 20.27 9.06
CA ARG A 524 23.13 20.44 10.47
C ARG A 524 21.96 20.71 11.41
N ASP A 525 20.98 21.50 10.98
CA ASP A 525 19.87 21.89 11.86
C ASP A 525 18.77 20.82 11.97
N ALA A 526 18.92 19.69 11.28
CA ALA A 526 17.91 18.64 11.24
C ALA A 526 18.35 17.45 12.09
N LEU A 527 17.45 16.98 12.96
CA LEU A 527 17.56 15.72 13.73
C LEU A 527 18.76 15.64 14.69
N GLY A 528 19.51 16.73 14.90
CA GLY A 528 20.59 16.82 15.88
C GLY A 528 20.11 16.81 17.31
N LEU A 529 21.05 16.55 18.22
CA LEU A 529 20.90 16.68 19.68
C LEU A 529 21.96 17.66 20.18
N ASP A 530 21.66 18.43 21.22
CA ASP A 530 22.63 19.28 21.92
C ASP A 530 23.49 18.39 22.86
N LEU A 531 24.62 17.90 22.34
CA LEU A 531 25.48 16.92 22.98
C LEU A 531 26.48 17.56 23.95
N ASP A 532 26.89 18.80 23.73
CA ASP A 532 27.84 19.53 24.59
C ASP A 532 27.21 20.57 25.54
N GLY A 533 25.92 20.87 25.37
CA GLY A 533 25.13 21.74 26.23
C GLY A 533 25.27 23.23 25.91
N ASP A 534 25.71 23.59 24.71
CA ASP A 534 25.85 24.99 24.28
C ASP A 534 24.54 25.62 23.75
N GLY A 535 23.51 24.80 23.53
CA GLY A 535 22.19 25.19 23.05
C GLY A 535 22.03 25.16 21.53
N GLU A 536 23.05 24.77 20.78
CA GLU A 536 22.98 24.45 19.35
C GLU A 536 22.76 22.94 19.15
N LEU A 537 22.23 22.54 17.99
CA LEU A 537 22.00 21.12 17.69
C LEU A 537 23.22 20.55 16.95
N ASP A 538 23.73 19.43 17.45
CA ASP A 538 24.88 18.75 16.87
C ASP A 538 24.45 17.68 15.85
N SER A 539 24.70 17.91 14.56
CA SER A 539 24.37 16.97 13.47
C SER A 539 25.31 17.13 12.25
N ALA A 540 26.62 17.17 12.47
CA ALA A 540 27.61 17.35 11.40
C ALA A 540 27.52 16.29 10.30
N LEU A 541 27.07 15.06 10.62
CA LEU A 541 26.77 14.04 9.60
C LEU A 541 25.72 14.50 8.57
N GLY A 542 24.78 15.37 8.95
CA GLY A 542 23.76 15.91 8.05
C GLY A 542 24.34 16.65 6.85
N ASP A 543 25.46 17.34 7.01
CA ASP A 543 26.17 17.99 5.90
C ASP A 543 26.78 17.00 4.93
N VAL A 544 27.27 15.87 5.45
CA VAL A 544 27.85 14.80 4.65
C VAL A 544 26.74 14.17 3.81
N VAL A 545 25.62 13.84 4.43
CA VAL A 545 24.44 13.30 3.73
C VAL A 545 23.94 14.28 2.65
N ALA A 546 23.86 15.58 2.97
CA ALA A 546 23.49 16.62 2.02
C ALA A 546 24.45 16.69 0.82
N LEU A 547 25.76 16.59 1.07
CA LEU A 547 26.76 16.53 0.00
C LEU A 547 26.54 15.33 -0.92
N PHE A 548 26.29 14.14 -0.37
CA PHE A 548 26.02 12.95 -1.18
C PHE A 548 24.72 13.08 -1.99
N ASP A 549 23.66 13.63 -1.39
CA ASP A 549 22.40 13.92 -2.10
C ASP A 549 22.62 14.93 -3.25
N ASP A 550 23.43 15.98 -3.04
CA ASP A 550 23.81 16.96 -4.08
C ASP A 550 24.63 16.33 -5.22
N LEU A 551 25.39 15.27 -4.91
CA LEU A 551 26.11 14.46 -5.90
C LEU A 551 25.21 13.42 -6.60
N GLY A 552 23.93 13.35 -6.23
CA GLY A 552 22.95 12.41 -6.78
C GLY A 552 23.02 10.99 -6.19
N VAL A 553 23.70 10.81 -5.05
CA VAL A 553 23.86 9.54 -4.35
C VAL A 553 23.04 9.57 -3.06
N SER A 554 21.88 8.95 -3.05
CA SER A 554 21.05 8.91 -1.85
C SER A 554 21.50 7.84 -0.86
N LEU A 555 21.89 8.26 0.35
CA LEU A 555 22.23 7.36 1.46
C LEU A 555 21.00 6.89 2.24
N SER A 556 19.91 7.65 2.21
CA SER A 556 18.67 7.31 2.95
C SER A 556 17.91 6.14 2.32
N ARG A 557 17.85 6.05 0.98
CA ARG A 557 17.07 4.98 0.31
C ARG A 557 17.58 3.58 0.64
N PRO A 558 18.89 3.30 0.57
CA PRO A 558 19.38 1.97 0.88
C PRO A 558 19.30 1.62 2.37
N LEU A 559 19.41 2.62 3.24
CA LEU A 559 19.18 2.46 4.67
C LEU A 559 17.74 2.05 4.96
N MET A 560 16.77 2.77 4.38
CA MET A 560 15.35 2.41 4.48
C MET A 560 15.08 1.01 3.93
N ARG A 561 15.66 0.65 2.79
CA ARG A 561 15.55 -0.72 2.28
C ARG A 561 16.13 -1.75 3.25
N ALA A 562 17.24 -1.45 3.92
CA ALA A 562 17.81 -2.36 4.89
C ALA A 562 16.91 -2.55 6.12
N VAL A 563 16.17 -1.51 6.51
CA VAL A 563 15.12 -1.63 7.51
C VAL A 563 13.92 -2.39 6.94
N ASP A 564 13.50 -2.18 5.70
CA ASP A 564 12.35 -2.92 5.15
C ASP A 564 12.66 -4.41 4.93
N ASP A 565 13.84 -4.73 4.39
CA ASP A 565 14.25 -6.07 3.97
C ASP A 565 14.83 -6.95 5.09
N GLY A 566 15.07 -6.39 6.28
CA GLY A 566 15.59 -7.12 7.42
C GLY A 566 17.09 -7.05 7.64
N ARG A 567 17.86 -6.44 6.75
CA ARG A 567 19.33 -6.36 6.93
C ARG A 567 19.75 -5.48 8.12
N LEU A 568 18.91 -4.55 8.55
CA LEU A 568 19.10 -3.76 9.77
C LEU A 568 17.94 -3.97 10.74
N ARG A 569 18.21 -4.62 11.87
CA ARG A 569 17.22 -4.84 12.94
C ARG A 569 17.72 -4.29 14.26
N LEU A 570 17.06 -3.25 14.74
CA LEU A 570 17.26 -2.69 16.07
C LEU A 570 16.00 -2.95 16.89
N LEU A 571 16.17 -3.63 18.02
CA LEU A 571 15.11 -4.00 18.94
C LEU A 571 15.28 -3.15 20.21
N LEU A 572 14.23 -2.45 20.61
CA LEU A 572 14.22 -1.48 21.69
C LEU A 572 13.35 -1.99 22.84
N GLN A 573 13.88 -2.14 24.05
CA GLN A 573 13.11 -2.50 25.23
C GLN A 573 13.17 -1.38 26.26
N THR A 574 12.06 -0.69 26.44
CA THR A 574 11.91 0.42 27.39
C THR A 574 11.40 -0.10 28.72
N ARG A 575 12.07 0.24 29.82
CA ARG A 575 11.67 -0.10 31.20
C ARG A 575 11.60 1.19 32.02
N ARG A 576 10.41 1.53 32.51
CA ARG A 576 10.19 2.73 33.33
C ARG A 576 9.98 2.35 34.80
N GLU A 577 10.92 2.70 35.65
CA GLU A 577 10.82 2.52 37.12
C GLU A 577 10.84 3.88 37.79
N ARG A 578 9.87 4.18 38.67
CA ARG A 578 9.69 5.48 39.39
C ARG A 578 10.83 6.52 39.26
N GLY A 579 10.73 7.37 38.24
CA GLY A 579 11.64 8.50 38.01
C GLY A 579 12.87 8.19 37.14
N ALA A 580 13.00 6.96 36.64
CA ALA A 580 14.04 6.51 35.73
C ALA A 580 13.43 5.82 34.50
N VAL A 581 14.12 5.94 33.37
CA VAL A 581 13.84 5.20 32.14
C VAL A 581 15.13 4.49 31.73
N ASP A 582 15.07 3.18 31.61
CA ASP A 582 16.10 2.36 31.01
C ASP A 582 15.62 1.91 29.63
N LEU A 583 16.46 2.02 28.61
CA LEU A 583 16.17 1.59 27.25
C LEU A 583 17.29 0.65 26.79
N ASP A 584 16.99 -0.63 26.66
CA ASP A 584 17.91 -1.63 26.14
C ASP A 584 17.79 -1.73 24.62
N VAL A 585 18.90 -1.54 23.90
CA VAL A 585 18.95 -1.67 22.45
C VAL A 585 19.70 -2.96 22.08
N TYR A 586 19.03 -3.85 21.34
CA TYR A 586 19.58 -5.09 20.82
C TYR A 586 19.69 -5.04 19.29
N GLU A 587 20.68 -5.72 18.73
CA GLU A 587 20.72 -6.13 17.33
C GLU A 587 19.85 -7.39 17.15
N GLY A 588 18.91 -7.35 16.20
CA GLY A 588 18.05 -8.49 15.83
C GLY A 588 18.64 -9.36 14.72
N GLU A 589 18.16 -10.60 14.58
CA GLU A 589 18.49 -11.43 13.41
C GLU A 589 17.92 -10.80 12.12
N PRO A 590 18.54 -11.02 10.95
CA PRO A 590 18.02 -10.46 9.71
C PRO A 590 16.68 -11.08 9.28
N GLU A 591 15.59 -10.32 9.42
CA GLU A 591 14.24 -10.76 9.05
C GLU A 591 13.37 -9.57 8.58
N PRO A 592 12.44 -9.73 7.62
CA PRO A 592 11.58 -8.63 7.16
C PRO A 592 10.78 -7.96 8.29
N LEU A 593 10.46 -6.68 8.12
CA LEU A 593 9.73 -5.91 9.15
C LEU A 593 8.24 -6.28 9.10
N ASP A 594 7.63 -6.54 10.25
CA ASP A 594 6.20 -6.47 10.47
C ASP A 594 5.81 -5.03 10.86
N PRO A 595 5.19 -4.25 9.94
CA PRO A 595 4.82 -2.87 10.21
C PRO A 595 3.60 -2.74 11.15
N SER A 596 2.92 -3.83 11.49
CA SER A 596 1.72 -3.78 12.34
C SER A 596 2.01 -3.57 13.83
N GLY A 597 3.28 -3.71 14.24
CA GLY A 597 3.67 -3.65 15.65
C GLY A 597 3.44 -4.97 16.41
N GLY A 598 3.09 -6.06 15.72
CA GLY A 598 2.84 -7.37 16.32
C GLY A 598 4.04 -8.31 16.33
N GLY A 599 5.00 -8.10 15.42
CA GLY A 599 6.03 -9.08 15.09
C GLY A 599 6.90 -9.53 16.27
N ILE A 600 7.23 -10.82 16.28
CA ILE A 600 8.21 -11.40 17.20
C ILE A 600 9.58 -11.45 16.52
N TYR A 601 10.54 -10.69 17.05
CA TYR A 601 11.88 -10.60 16.49
C TYR A 601 12.89 -11.38 17.32
N ALA A 602 13.78 -12.11 16.65
CA ALA A 602 14.86 -12.83 17.32
C ALA A 602 16.01 -11.86 17.63
N VAL A 603 16.49 -11.85 18.87
CA VAL A 603 17.74 -11.14 19.22
C VAL A 603 18.91 -11.88 18.59
N ALA A 604 19.77 -11.17 17.86
CA ALA A 604 20.91 -11.78 17.19
C ALA A 604 21.82 -12.54 18.19
N PRO A 605 22.27 -13.77 17.86
CA PRO A 605 23.05 -14.59 18.77
C PRO A 605 24.35 -13.92 19.23
N GLY A 606 24.53 -13.78 20.54
CA GLY A 606 25.73 -13.20 21.13
C GLY A 606 25.70 -11.68 21.31
N THR A 607 24.61 -11.02 20.91
CA THR A 607 24.37 -9.60 21.17
C THR A 607 24.21 -9.38 22.67
N THR A 608 24.96 -8.41 23.21
CA THR A 608 24.71 -7.84 24.53
C THR A 608 23.98 -6.52 24.33
N PRO A 609 22.82 -6.27 24.98
CA PRO A 609 22.13 -5.01 24.81
C PRO A 609 23.01 -3.84 25.26
N THR A 610 22.87 -2.71 24.59
CA THR A 610 23.35 -1.44 25.11
C THR A 610 22.22 -0.79 25.90
N THR A 611 22.40 -0.67 27.21
CA THR A 611 21.43 0.01 28.09
C THR A 611 21.68 1.50 28.09
N PHE A 612 20.69 2.27 27.66
CA PHE A 612 20.61 3.71 27.87
C PHE A 612 19.85 3.96 29.17
N THR A 613 20.32 4.91 29.98
CA THR A 613 19.71 5.24 31.28
C THR A 613 19.44 6.73 31.36
N GLY A 614 18.32 7.12 31.96
CA GLY A 614 17.98 8.53 32.11
C GLY A 614 16.66 8.77 32.83
N ALA A 615 16.01 9.88 32.48
CA ALA A 615 14.83 10.37 33.16
C ALA A 615 13.69 10.63 32.17
N PRO A 616 12.43 10.49 32.60
CA PRO A 616 11.29 10.90 31.80
C PRO A 616 11.27 12.44 31.67
N SER A 617 10.88 12.94 30.50
CA SER A 617 10.72 14.37 30.15
C SER A 617 9.24 14.75 29.96
N GLY A 618 8.31 13.95 30.49
CA GLY A 618 6.87 14.17 30.38
C GLY A 618 6.09 12.91 30.76
N GLU A 619 4.86 12.81 30.26
CA GLU A 619 4.06 11.59 30.38
C GLU A 619 4.62 10.48 29.50
N THR A 620 4.89 10.79 28.22
CA THR A 620 5.44 9.88 27.20
C THR A 620 6.92 10.12 26.89
N GLY A 621 7.39 11.35 27.13
CA GLY A 621 8.74 11.78 26.79
C GLY A 621 9.82 11.19 27.69
N PHE A 622 11.01 10.96 27.12
CA PHE A 622 12.20 10.53 27.85
C PHE A 622 13.50 11.09 27.24
N THR A 623 14.53 11.14 28.08
CA THR A 623 15.92 11.39 27.67
C THR A 623 16.82 10.38 28.36
N VAL A 624 17.46 9.50 27.57
CA VAL A 624 18.32 8.42 28.07
C VAL A 624 19.69 8.46 27.42
N ASN A 625 20.73 8.05 28.15
CA ASN A 625 22.12 8.13 27.71
C ASN A 625 22.85 6.80 27.92
N ALA A 626 23.76 6.46 27.02
CA ALA A 626 24.71 5.37 27.14
C ALA A 626 26.14 5.90 26.93
N GLU A 627 27.12 5.37 27.67
CA GLU A 627 28.53 5.78 27.52
C GLU A 627 29.03 5.51 26.10
N THR A 628 28.68 4.34 25.55
CA THR A 628 29.03 3.91 24.21
C THR A 628 27.88 3.17 23.55
N PHE A 629 27.64 3.42 22.27
CA PHE A 629 26.74 2.65 21.41
C PHE A 629 27.38 2.50 20.03
N VAL A 630 27.21 1.35 19.36
CA VAL A 630 27.73 1.16 17.99
C VAL A 630 26.54 1.07 17.04
N LEU A 631 26.32 2.11 16.24
CA LEU A 631 25.29 2.10 15.21
C LEU A 631 25.86 1.44 13.94
N ARG A 632 25.23 0.35 13.50
CA ARG A 632 25.58 -0.35 12.27
C ARG A 632 24.65 0.05 11.14
N VAL A 633 25.18 0.61 10.06
CA VAL A 633 24.39 1.14 8.93
C VAL A 633 24.74 0.39 7.64
N PRO A 634 23.93 -0.60 7.22
CA PRO A 634 24.15 -1.33 5.97
C PRO A 634 23.67 -0.53 4.77
N LEU A 635 24.52 0.38 4.28
CA LEU A 635 24.16 1.26 3.16
C LEU A 635 24.04 0.52 1.81
N PHE A 636 24.73 -0.56 1.53
CA PHE A 636 24.62 -1.22 0.21
C PHE A 636 24.78 -2.73 0.30
N GLU A 637 24.10 -3.46 -0.58
CA GLU A 637 24.25 -4.90 -0.68
C GLU A 637 25.67 -5.24 -1.17
N GLY A 638 26.35 -6.15 -0.47
CA GLY A 638 27.73 -6.53 -0.77
C GLY A 638 28.81 -5.59 -0.20
N VAL A 639 28.43 -4.49 0.46
CA VAL A 639 29.36 -3.62 1.19
C VAL A 639 29.28 -3.93 2.69
N THR A 640 30.43 -3.88 3.37
CA THR A 640 30.48 -4.04 4.83
C THR A 640 29.66 -2.93 5.50
N PRO A 641 28.76 -3.25 6.45
CA PRO A 641 28.03 -2.22 7.19
C PRO A 641 28.98 -1.20 7.83
N ILE A 642 28.62 0.08 7.78
CA ILE A 642 29.35 1.14 8.46
C ILE A 642 29.14 0.97 9.96
N GLU A 643 30.23 0.88 10.73
CA GLU A 643 30.18 0.87 12.19
C GLU A 643 30.51 2.27 12.73
N LEU A 644 29.53 2.92 13.36
CA LEU A 644 29.67 4.25 13.95
C LEU A 644 29.66 4.13 15.48
N PRO A 645 30.84 4.09 16.14
CA PRO A 645 30.91 4.06 17.60
C PRO A 645 30.58 5.46 18.13
N LEU A 646 29.38 5.61 18.69
CA LEU A 646 28.90 6.81 19.35
C LEU A 646 29.41 6.82 20.81
N ARG A 647 30.16 7.85 21.19
CA ARG A 647 30.46 8.19 22.59
C ARG A 647 29.43 9.16 23.12
N GLY A 648 29.03 8.97 24.37
CA GLY A 648 27.97 9.78 24.98
C GLY A 648 26.68 9.67 24.17
N ALA A 649 26.33 8.46 23.74
CA ALA A 649 25.14 8.24 22.93
C ALA A 649 23.89 8.66 23.71
N ARG A 650 23.05 9.48 23.10
CA ARG A 650 21.83 9.99 23.71
C ARG A 650 20.63 9.67 22.83
N LEU A 651 19.53 9.30 23.46
CA LEU A 651 18.25 9.07 22.79
C LEU A 651 17.18 9.93 23.48
N GLU A 652 16.53 10.80 22.70
CA GLU A 652 15.49 11.73 23.14
C GLU A 652 14.23 11.52 22.29
N GLY A 653 13.09 11.27 22.93
CA GLY A 653 11.86 10.99 22.20
C GLY A 653 10.67 10.68 23.09
N ASP A 654 9.62 10.14 22.48
CA ASP A 654 8.38 9.70 23.10
C ASP A 654 8.21 8.20 22.91
N ALA A 655 7.86 7.49 23.99
CA ALA A 655 7.59 6.05 23.95
C ALA A 655 6.16 5.78 24.41
N GLY A 656 5.30 5.32 23.51
CA GLY A 656 3.99 4.78 23.83
C GLY A 656 3.98 3.26 23.91
N GLU A 657 2.82 2.70 24.23
CA GLU A 657 2.59 1.26 24.15
C GLU A 657 2.78 0.73 22.72
N TRP A 658 2.26 1.47 21.72
CA TRP A 658 2.20 1.02 20.32
C TRP A 658 3.31 1.57 19.43
N PHE A 659 3.96 2.65 19.85
CA PHE A 659 4.92 3.39 19.04
C PHE A 659 6.09 3.90 19.89
N LEU A 660 7.20 4.18 19.25
CA LEU A 660 8.31 4.95 19.80
C LEU A 660 8.87 5.83 18.69
N GLU A 661 8.90 7.13 18.94
CA GLU A 661 9.51 8.12 18.03
C GLU A 661 10.65 8.79 18.78
N ALA A 662 11.86 8.74 18.23
CA ALA A 662 13.02 9.28 18.92
C ALA A 662 14.13 9.77 17.99
N ARG A 663 14.98 10.63 18.54
CA ARG A 663 16.25 11.04 17.96
C ARG A 663 17.37 10.36 18.73
N LEU A 664 18.23 9.64 18.01
CA LEU A 664 19.48 9.06 18.52
C LEU A 664 20.65 9.90 18.04
N GLY A 665 21.50 10.34 18.95
CA GLY A 665 22.73 11.04 18.60
C GLY A 665 23.92 10.66 19.45
N GLY A 666 25.11 11.11 19.05
CA GLY A 666 26.34 10.91 19.81
C GLY A 666 27.59 11.31 19.02
N ALA A 667 28.74 11.27 19.69
CA ALA A 667 30.00 11.74 19.16
C ALA A 667 30.85 10.57 18.60
N VAL A 668 31.18 10.59 17.31
CA VAL A 668 32.09 9.62 16.69
C VAL A 668 33.53 10.14 16.75
N PRO A 669 34.44 9.50 17.49
CA PRO A 669 35.82 9.98 17.58
C PRO A 669 36.48 10.06 16.21
N ALA A 670 37.29 11.10 15.97
CA ALA A 670 38.01 11.24 14.70
C ALA A 670 38.83 9.99 14.33
N SER A 671 39.39 9.32 15.34
CA SER A 671 40.13 8.05 15.17
C SER A 671 39.27 6.88 14.64
N ALA A 672 37.96 6.91 14.84
CA ALA A 672 37.01 5.91 14.37
C ALA A 672 36.50 6.19 12.94
N LEU A 673 36.48 7.45 12.50
CA LEU A 673 35.98 7.83 11.16
C LEU A 673 36.72 7.08 10.04
N ARG A 674 38.05 6.95 10.15
CA ARG A 674 38.87 6.30 9.12
C ARG A 674 38.46 4.86 8.85
N GLY A 675 38.27 4.07 9.91
CA GLY A 675 37.90 2.66 9.80
C GLY A 675 36.40 2.45 9.60
N GLY A 676 35.58 3.23 10.30
CA GLY A 676 34.12 3.07 10.35
C GLY A 676 33.39 3.66 9.15
N LEU A 677 33.86 4.80 8.62
CA LEU A 677 33.16 5.56 7.58
C LEU A 677 33.93 5.59 6.24
N PHE A 678 35.21 5.97 6.26
CA PHE A 678 35.95 6.17 5.00
C PHE A 678 36.21 4.88 4.23
N VAL A 679 36.50 3.76 4.91
CA VAL A 679 36.72 2.46 4.24
C VAL A 679 35.45 1.97 3.54
N PRO A 680 34.27 1.87 4.19
CA PRO A 680 33.05 1.47 3.48
C PRO A 680 32.62 2.44 2.38
N LEU A 681 32.89 3.75 2.53
CA LEU A 681 32.63 4.73 1.47
C LEU A 681 33.55 4.51 0.25
N ALA A 682 34.83 4.18 0.46
CA ALA A 682 35.73 3.81 -0.62
C ALA A 682 35.22 2.56 -1.36
N ASP A 683 34.89 1.49 -0.61
CA ASP A 683 34.32 0.25 -1.17
C ASP A 683 33.03 0.51 -1.97
N LEU A 684 32.17 1.42 -1.47
CA LEU A 684 30.97 1.84 -2.17
C LEU A 684 31.30 2.52 -3.51
N PHE A 685 32.22 3.47 -3.52
CA PHE A 685 32.59 4.16 -4.76
C PHE A 685 33.23 3.21 -5.78
N GLU A 686 34.04 2.26 -5.33
CA GLU A 686 34.57 1.20 -6.21
C GLU A 686 33.44 0.36 -6.82
N LEU A 687 32.41 -0.01 -6.03
CA LEU A 687 31.25 -0.76 -6.52
C LEU A 687 30.43 0.07 -7.54
N LEU A 688 30.25 1.36 -7.29
CA LEU A 688 29.58 2.27 -8.21
C LEU A 688 30.37 2.44 -9.52
N LEU A 689 31.71 2.56 -9.43
CA LEU A 689 32.62 2.61 -10.58
C LEU A 689 32.57 1.32 -11.40
N ALA A 690 32.63 0.16 -10.74
CA ALA A 690 32.58 -1.15 -11.39
C ALA A 690 31.24 -1.37 -12.14
N ARG A 691 30.15 -0.85 -11.60
CA ARG A 691 28.83 -0.88 -12.26
C ARG A 691 28.82 -0.01 -13.54
N ASP A 692 29.60 1.06 -13.57
CA ASP A 692 29.63 2.02 -14.69
C ASP A 692 30.64 1.67 -15.79
N GLN A 693 31.60 0.76 -15.56
CA GLN A 693 32.59 0.30 -16.55
C GLN A 693 32.00 -0.41 -17.81
N GLY A 694 30.67 -0.49 -17.94
CA GLY A 694 29.96 -0.92 -19.15
C GLY A 694 29.20 0.19 -19.88
N CYS A 695 29.20 1.44 -19.38
CA CYS A 695 28.43 2.52 -19.96
C CYS A 695 29.19 3.16 -21.15
N PRO A 696 28.59 3.24 -22.37
CA PRO A 696 29.19 3.96 -23.49
C PRO A 696 29.50 5.41 -23.09
N ALA A 697 30.49 6.04 -23.74
CA ALA A 697 30.94 7.42 -23.48
C ALA A 697 29.86 8.53 -23.53
N ASP A 698 28.60 8.15 -23.79
CA ASP A 698 27.42 9.01 -23.89
C ASP A 698 26.47 8.86 -22.67
N CYS A 699 26.82 8.10 -21.63
CA CYS A 699 26.03 8.04 -20.40
C CYS A 699 26.14 9.37 -19.63
N GLU A 700 25.13 10.22 -19.78
CA GLU A 700 24.97 11.52 -19.11
C GLU A 700 24.68 11.41 -17.59
N SER A 701 25.33 10.53 -16.83
CA SER A 701 25.45 10.71 -15.38
C SER A 701 26.57 11.72 -15.09
N ALA A 702 26.42 12.95 -15.62
CA ALA A 702 27.42 14.00 -15.56
C ALA A 702 27.83 14.40 -14.12
N GLY A 703 27.04 14.02 -13.11
CA GLY A 703 27.35 14.28 -11.69
C GLY A 703 28.39 13.31 -11.11
N LEU A 704 28.12 12.00 -11.16
CA LEU A 704 28.93 11.00 -10.46
C LEU A 704 30.33 10.86 -11.09
N GLY A 705 30.43 10.81 -12.42
CA GLY A 705 31.72 10.71 -13.10
C GLY A 705 32.62 11.94 -12.89
N LEU A 706 32.03 13.14 -12.79
CA LEU A 706 32.78 14.36 -12.48
C LEU A 706 33.25 14.38 -11.04
N ALA A 707 32.39 13.99 -10.09
CA ALA A 707 32.73 13.91 -8.68
C ALA A 707 33.87 12.90 -8.43
N LEU A 708 33.77 11.72 -9.05
CA LEU A 708 34.79 10.68 -9.00
C LEU A 708 36.12 11.18 -9.58
N ALA A 709 36.11 11.82 -10.75
CA ALA A 709 37.31 12.40 -11.35
C ALA A 709 37.93 13.56 -10.54
N MET A 710 37.15 14.19 -9.66
CA MET A 710 37.66 15.22 -8.74
C MET A 710 38.22 14.63 -7.44
N MET A 711 37.73 13.46 -7.02
CA MET A 711 38.18 12.79 -5.80
C MET A 711 39.38 11.86 -6.04
N ASP A 712 39.48 11.20 -7.20
CA ASP A 712 40.63 10.40 -7.62
C ASP A 712 41.81 11.31 -7.99
N ALA A 713 42.53 11.76 -6.97
CA ALA A 713 43.63 12.71 -7.12
C ALA A 713 44.83 12.08 -7.84
N ASN A 714 44.99 10.76 -7.77
CA ASN A 714 46.14 10.05 -8.31
C ASN A 714 45.90 9.50 -9.74
N GLY A 715 44.64 9.39 -10.15
CA GLY A 715 44.21 8.99 -11.50
C GLY A 715 44.35 7.50 -11.76
N ASP A 716 44.19 6.65 -10.74
CA ASP A 716 44.25 5.19 -10.87
C ASP A 716 42.87 4.52 -11.00
N ASP A 717 41.81 5.31 -11.18
CA ASP A 717 40.42 4.86 -11.29
C ASP A 717 39.94 4.10 -10.04
N ALA A 718 40.57 4.33 -8.88
CA ALA A 718 40.17 3.83 -7.58
C ALA A 718 40.12 4.98 -6.57
N LEU A 719 39.22 4.91 -5.60
CA LEU A 719 39.15 5.90 -4.53
C LEU A 719 39.76 5.34 -3.26
N SER A 720 40.97 5.75 -2.96
CA SER A 720 41.61 5.40 -1.69
C SER A 720 41.03 6.21 -0.52
N VAL A 721 41.18 5.68 0.70
CA VAL A 721 40.84 6.41 1.94
C VAL A 721 41.60 7.74 2.03
N ASP A 722 42.87 7.78 1.59
CA ASP A 722 43.69 9.00 1.60
C ASP A 722 43.14 10.07 0.64
N GLU A 723 42.53 9.66 -0.47
CA GLU A 723 41.90 10.56 -1.44
C GLU A 723 40.57 11.11 -0.94
N LEU A 724 39.75 10.27 -0.32
CA LEU A 724 38.52 10.72 0.33
C LEU A 724 38.80 11.72 1.46
N GLU A 725 39.82 11.45 2.29
CA GLU A 725 40.27 12.39 3.32
C GLU A 725 40.90 13.66 2.73
N GLY A 726 41.55 13.56 1.58
CA GLY A 726 42.15 14.69 0.86
C GLY A 726 41.13 15.56 0.11
N PHE A 727 39.91 15.07 -0.11
CA PHE A 727 38.88 15.79 -0.85
C PHE A 727 38.27 16.89 0.01
N ALA A 728 38.71 18.13 -0.22
CA ALA A 728 38.36 19.29 0.62
C ALA A 728 36.86 19.45 0.93
N PRO A 729 35.91 19.28 -0.02
CA PRO A 729 34.48 19.40 0.30
C PRO A 729 33.97 18.38 1.31
N LEU A 730 34.55 17.17 1.34
CA LEU A 730 34.21 16.12 2.30
C LEU A 730 35.00 16.27 3.60
N ALA A 731 36.29 16.57 3.52
CA ALA A 731 37.16 16.77 4.67
C ALA A 731 36.69 17.92 5.58
N GLU A 732 36.18 19.01 5.00
CA GLU A 732 35.62 20.14 5.76
C GLU A 732 34.32 19.77 6.50
N ARG A 733 33.50 18.88 5.92
CA ARG A 733 32.23 18.42 6.52
C ARG A 733 32.40 17.29 7.53
N LEU A 734 33.47 16.51 7.40
CA LEU A 734 33.86 15.47 8.36
C LEU A 734 34.85 15.97 9.42
N ALA A 735 35.16 17.28 9.42
CA ALA A 735 35.95 17.87 10.48
C ALA A 735 35.21 17.68 11.82
N PRO A 736 35.92 17.26 12.88
CA PRO A 736 35.34 17.21 14.21
C PRO A 736 34.70 18.55 14.59
N ASP A 737 33.50 18.48 15.17
CA ASP A 737 32.73 19.61 15.66
C ASP A 737 32.51 19.57 17.18
N LEU A 738 32.69 18.41 17.82
CA LEU A 738 32.55 18.22 19.26
C LEU A 738 33.88 18.02 19.98
N ASP A 739 34.08 18.72 21.10
CA ASP A 739 35.19 18.54 22.05
C ASP A 739 34.76 17.59 23.18
N THR A 740 35.10 16.30 23.05
CA THR A 740 34.65 15.27 23.99
C THR A 740 35.56 15.07 25.20
N ASP A 741 36.76 15.65 25.20
CA ASP A 741 37.73 15.52 26.31
C ASP A 741 37.99 16.83 27.07
N GLY A 742 37.42 17.94 26.60
CA GLY A 742 37.43 19.26 27.24
C GLY A 742 38.77 19.98 27.11
N ASP A 743 39.57 19.65 26.09
CA ASP A 743 40.86 20.29 25.84
C ASP A 743 40.76 21.63 25.06
N GLY A 744 39.55 21.97 24.59
CA GLY A 744 39.24 23.14 23.78
C GLY A 744 39.35 22.90 22.27
N THR A 745 39.55 21.66 21.84
CA THR A 745 39.68 21.25 20.44
C THR A 745 38.63 20.19 20.12
N ALA A 746 37.84 20.41 19.08
CA ALA A 746 36.92 19.38 18.62
C ALA A 746 37.70 18.13 18.15
N ASP A 747 37.32 16.96 18.69
CA ASP A 747 37.98 15.67 18.49
C ASP A 747 37.02 14.54 18.06
N ALA A 748 35.71 14.84 18.01
CA ALA A 748 34.68 13.96 17.51
C ALA A 748 33.72 14.65 16.52
N LEU A 749 33.09 13.83 15.66
CA LEU A 749 32.04 14.24 14.73
C LEU A 749 30.67 13.91 15.33
N SER A 750 29.76 14.88 15.38
CA SER A 750 28.40 14.67 15.84
C SER A 750 27.53 13.94 14.81
N ILE A 751 26.71 13.04 15.32
CA ILE A 751 25.71 12.30 14.55
C ILE A 751 24.36 12.49 15.24
N GLY A 752 23.33 12.77 14.45
CA GLY A 752 21.92 12.62 14.83
C GLY A 752 21.21 11.78 13.78
N VAL A 753 20.33 10.88 14.19
CA VAL A 753 19.40 10.13 13.34
C VAL A 753 18.04 10.10 14.03
N GLU A 754 16.98 10.11 13.25
CA GLU A 754 15.63 9.88 13.76
C GLU A 754 15.24 8.44 13.51
N LEU A 755 14.58 7.83 14.48
CA LEU A 755 14.03 6.51 14.38
C LEU A 755 12.56 6.53 14.80
N GLU A 756 11.76 5.76 14.08
CA GLU A 756 10.43 5.36 14.50
C GLU A 756 10.46 3.85 14.71
N ALA A 757 9.76 3.40 15.72
CA ALA A 757 9.65 2.00 16.05
C ALA A 757 8.20 1.66 16.38
N VAL A 758 7.77 0.52 15.87
CA VAL A 758 6.45 -0.05 16.17
C VAL A 758 6.61 -1.09 17.27
N MET A 759 5.54 -1.38 18.00
CA MET A 759 5.56 -2.42 19.03
C MET A 759 6.12 -3.75 18.48
N ALA A 760 6.70 -4.58 19.36
CA ALA A 760 7.25 -5.87 18.97
C ALA A 760 7.35 -6.79 20.18
N ALA A 761 7.38 -8.09 19.94
CA ALA A 761 7.81 -9.07 20.93
C ALA A 761 9.22 -9.57 20.61
N PHE A 762 9.99 -9.98 21.62
CA PHE A 762 11.35 -10.50 21.42
C PHE A 762 11.37 -12.00 21.73
N ALA A 763 11.78 -12.82 20.75
CA ALA A 763 11.92 -14.26 20.93
C ALA A 763 13.26 -14.61 21.58
N PRO A 764 13.26 -15.44 22.65
CA PRO A 764 14.48 -16.08 23.10
C PRO A 764 14.85 -17.24 22.15
N ASN A 765 15.72 -16.97 21.16
CA ASN A 765 16.47 -17.93 20.35
C ASN A 765 15.86 -19.35 20.19
N ALA A 766 14.95 -19.55 19.23
CA ALA A 766 14.49 -20.89 18.83
C ALA A 766 14.46 -21.06 17.30
N ARG A 767 15.09 -22.13 16.82
CA ARG A 767 15.21 -22.52 15.40
C ARG A 767 13.89 -23.14 14.90
N ALA A 768 13.25 -22.56 13.89
CA ALA A 768 12.06 -23.14 13.25
C ALA A 768 12.41 -24.29 12.28
N THR A 769 11.65 -25.39 12.35
CA THR A 769 11.61 -26.45 11.33
C THR A 769 10.19 -26.52 10.76
N SER A 770 10.02 -26.32 9.44
CA SER A 770 8.72 -26.40 8.77
C SER A 770 8.41 -27.82 8.31
N GLY A 771 7.22 -28.31 8.68
CA GLY A 771 6.59 -29.53 8.16
C GLY A 771 5.13 -29.23 7.84
N GLY A 772 4.70 -29.54 6.62
CA GLY A 772 3.39 -29.16 6.07
C GLY A 772 2.20 -29.77 6.82
N ALA A 773 1.27 -28.89 7.21
CA ALA A 773 -0.04 -29.20 7.78
C ALA A 773 -1.15 -29.03 6.70
N PRO A 774 -2.32 -29.66 6.85
CA PRO A 774 -3.44 -29.52 5.89
C PRO A 774 -4.02 -28.10 5.87
N LYS A 775 -4.33 -27.57 4.66
CA LYS A 775 -4.80 -26.19 4.38
C LYS A 775 -6.21 -25.82 4.92
N ALA A 776 -6.84 -26.66 5.74
CA ALA A 776 -8.13 -26.32 6.35
C ALA A 776 -7.86 -25.48 7.61
N ALA A 777 -7.72 -24.17 7.44
CA ALA A 777 -7.65 -23.25 8.56
C ALA A 777 -8.95 -23.31 9.35
N VAL A 778 -8.86 -23.51 10.67
CA VAL A 778 -9.99 -23.22 11.56
C VAL A 778 -10.24 -21.72 11.45
N CYS A 779 -11.42 -21.31 10.96
CA CYS A 779 -11.75 -19.89 10.94
C CYS A 779 -11.89 -19.43 12.38
N PHE A 780 -10.88 -18.70 12.85
CA PHE A 780 -10.91 -18.04 14.13
C PHE A 780 -11.98 -16.94 14.04
N ASP A 781 -13.02 -17.02 14.87
CA ASP A 781 -13.97 -15.93 15.00
C ASP A 781 -13.27 -14.86 15.84
N GLU A 782 -12.73 -13.80 15.21
CA GLU A 782 -12.05 -12.72 15.94
C GLU A 782 -12.94 -12.12 17.05
N CYS A 783 -14.26 -12.22 16.87
CA CYS A 783 -15.22 -11.74 17.82
C CYS A 783 -15.19 -12.58 19.11
N GLU A 784 -14.93 -13.89 19.06
CA GLU A 784 -14.91 -14.76 20.25
C GLU A 784 -13.80 -14.39 21.26
N ALA A 785 -12.78 -13.65 20.84
CA ALA A 785 -11.72 -13.18 21.74
C ALA A 785 -12.16 -12.03 22.65
N ALA A 786 -13.21 -11.28 22.28
CA ALA A 786 -13.67 -10.15 23.08
C ALA A 786 -14.62 -10.61 24.20
N GLU A 787 -14.26 -10.28 25.44
CA GLU A 787 -15.01 -10.68 26.63
C GLU A 787 -16.08 -9.65 27.05
N SER A 788 -16.10 -8.48 26.41
CA SER A 788 -17.02 -7.39 26.72
C SER A 788 -17.66 -6.76 25.49
N CYS A 789 -18.80 -6.10 25.68
CA CYS A 789 -19.51 -5.40 24.59
C CYS A 789 -18.65 -4.30 23.95
N ASP A 790 -17.93 -3.53 24.77
CA ASP A 790 -17.08 -2.42 24.28
C ASP A 790 -15.84 -2.91 23.52
N GLU A 791 -15.23 -4.01 23.97
CA GLU A 791 -14.14 -4.67 23.28
C GLU A 791 -14.64 -5.30 21.97
N CYS A 792 -15.79 -5.97 22.02
CA CYS A 792 -16.42 -6.56 20.85
C CYS A 792 -16.73 -5.54 19.76
N ASN A 793 -17.31 -4.41 20.15
CA ASN A 793 -17.63 -3.35 19.21
C ASN A 793 -16.43 -2.47 18.87
N SER A 794 -15.29 -2.63 19.55
CA SER A 794 -14.01 -2.09 19.06
C SER A 794 -13.47 -2.90 17.87
N LEU A 795 -13.88 -4.18 17.78
CA LEU A 795 -13.65 -5.10 16.66
C LEU A 795 -14.72 -4.99 15.56
N GLU A 796 -15.52 -3.91 15.52
CA GLU A 796 -16.53 -3.68 14.46
C GLU A 796 -15.95 -3.79 13.03
N PHE A 797 -14.64 -3.59 12.87
CA PHE A 797 -13.91 -3.80 11.62
C PHE A 797 -14.00 -5.25 11.10
N PHE A 798 -14.00 -6.23 12.00
CA PHE A 798 -14.19 -7.64 11.68
C PHE A 798 -15.67 -8.01 11.53
N GLY A 799 -16.56 -7.02 11.55
CA GLY A 799 -18.01 -7.22 11.62
C GLY A 799 -18.42 -7.78 12.97
N CYS A 800 -17.74 -7.46 14.08
CA CYS A 800 -18.14 -7.96 15.38
C CYS A 800 -19.25 -7.10 16.00
N GLY A 801 -20.18 -7.75 16.68
CA GLY A 801 -21.12 -7.07 17.57
C GLY A 801 -21.51 -7.98 18.73
N TRP A 802 -22.05 -7.37 19.77
CA TRP A 802 -22.28 -8.04 21.03
C TRP A 802 -23.73 -8.51 21.12
N CYS A 803 -23.89 -9.80 21.41
CA CYS A 803 -25.18 -10.36 21.74
C CYS A 803 -25.28 -10.67 23.23
N PRO A 804 -26.18 -9.99 23.98
CA PRO A 804 -26.41 -10.29 25.39
C PRO A 804 -26.71 -11.78 25.62
N GLY A 805 -25.86 -12.46 26.40
CA GLY A 805 -25.99 -13.87 26.75
C GLY A 805 -25.24 -14.85 25.84
N MET A 806 -24.80 -14.42 24.65
CA MET A 806 -23.93 -15.20 23.76
C MET A 806 -22.52 -14.63 23.64
N GLY A 807 -22.31 -13.38 24.08
CA GLY A 807 -21.02 -12.71 24.05
C GLY A 807 -20.79 -11.99 22.73
N CYS A 808 -19.52 -11.76 22.41
CA CYS A 808 -19.14 -11.15 21.16
C CYS A 808 -19.20 -12.17 20.04
N MET A 809 -19.80 -11.78 18.92
CA MET A 809 -19.94 -12.66 17.76
C MET A 809 -19.92 -11.85 16.47
N ASN A 810 -19.68 -12.53 15.37
CA ASN A 810 -19.75 -11.92 14.05
C ASN A 810 -21.19 -11.48 13.72
N ASP A 811 -21.36 -10.31 13.11
CA ASP A 811 -22.64 -9.69 12.73
C ASP A 811 -23.42 -10.49 11.70
N ALA A 812 -22.74 -11.33 10.93
CA ALA A 812 -23.37 -12.30 10.07
C ALA A 812 -24.11 -13.41 10.85
N ARG A 813 -23.84 -13.57 12.16
CA ARG A 813 -24.58 -14.44 13.09
C ARG A 813 -25.59 -13.65 13.93
N MET A 814 -25.89 -12.40 13.59
CA MET A 814 -26.85 -11.56 14.32
C MET A 814 -28.24 -12.20 14.44
N ASP A 815 -28.67 -13.01 13.45
CA ASP A 815 -29.94 -13.73 13.51
C ASP A 815 -29.98 -14.84 14.58
N GLU A 816 -28.83 -15.31 15.06
CA GLU A 816 -28.74 -16.20 16.22
C GLU A 816 -28.99 -15.43 17.53
N CYS A 817 -28.86 -14.10 17.52
CA CYS A 817 -29.09 -13.24 18.68
C CYS A 817 -30.57 -13.12 19.01
N GLU A 818 -31.03 -13.90 20.00
CA GLU A 818 -32.39 -13.77 20.53
C GLU A 818 -32.61 -12.47 21.34
N ALA A 819 -31.54 -11.70 21.62
CA ALA A 819 -31.53 -10.46 22.37
C ALA A 819 -31.27 -9.23 21.47
N ASP A 820 -31.27 -8.03 22.06
CA ASP A 820 -30.94 -6.81 21.33
C ASP A 820 -29.47 -6.79 20.93
N TRP A 821 -29.22 -6.91 19.63
CA TRP A 821 -27.89 -6.82 19.04
C TRP A 821 -27.26 -5.44 19.27
N ALA A 822 -26.10 -5.41 19.90
CA ALA A 822 -25.29 -4.20 20.06
C ALA A 822 -24.15 -4.22 19.03
N GLY A 823 -24.41 -3.67 17.85
CA GLY A 823 -23.46 -3.58 16.72
C GLY A 823 -22.68 -2.26 16.64
N SER A 824 -22.67 -1.46 17.70
CA SER A 824 -21.78 -0.31 17.83
C SER A 824 -21.38 -0.10 19.28
N ARG A 825 -20.22 0.53 19.53
CA ARG A 825 -19.78 0.88 20.90
C ARG A 825 -20.84 1.68 21.65
N THR A 826 -21.56 2.56 20.96
CA THR A 826 -22.63 3.35 21.57
C THR A 826 -23.84 2.53 22.01
N ALA A 827 -24.00 1.29 21.51
CA ALA A 827 -25.02 0.36 21.97
C ALA A 827 -24.57 -0.43 23.23
N CYS A 828 -23.30 -0.32 23.61
CA CYS A 828 -22.70 -1.02 24.74
C CYS A 828 -22.66 -0.23 26.05
N SER A 829 -22.89 1.09 26.00
CA SER A 829 -22.88 1.91 27.20
C SER A 829 -23.91 1.39 28.21
N PRO A 830 -23.49 1.07 29.45
CA PRO A 830 -24.39 0.63 30.50
C PRO A 830 -25.19 1.83 31.00
N CYS A 831 -26.28 2.14 30.30
CA CYS A 831 -27.23 3.17 30.73
C CYS A 831 -28.07 2.73 31.96
N GLU A 832 -27.87 1.50 32.41
CA GLU A 832 -28.48 0.95 33.62
C GLU A 832 -27.81 1.54 34.88
N GLY A 833 -28.53 2.39 35.61
CA GLY A 833 -28.06 3.02 36.85
C GLY A 833 -28.44 4.48 36.98
N PHE A 834 -28.79 5.12 35.86
CA PHE A 834 -29.32 6.47 35.83
C PHE A 834 -30.82 6.47 36.13
N SER A 835 -31.20 7.03 37.28
CA SER A 835 -32.58 7.01 37.76
C SER A 835 -33.46 8.13 37.19
N ASP A 836 -32.84 9.11 36.56
CA ASP A 836 -33.49 10.30 36.02
C ASP A 836 -32.75 10.79 34.77
N CYS A 837 -33.46 11.58 33.97
CA CYS A 837 -32.95 12.08 32.71
C CYS A 837 -31.65 12.88 32.87
N GLU A 838 -31.53 13.70 33.92
CA GLU A 838 -30.35 14.56 34.11
C GLU A 838 -29.10 13.71 34.37
N SER A 839 -29.22 12.65 35.16
CA SER A 839 -28.14 11.68 35.37
C SER A 839 -27.82 10.87 34.12
N CYS A 840 -28.83 10.56 33.30
CA CYS A 840 -28.69 9.80 32.04
C CYS A 840 -27.91 10.58 30.98
N ALA A 841 -28.20 11.87 30.83
CA ALA A 841 -27.57 12.75 29.85
C ALA A 841 -26.10 13.10 30.16
N VAL A 842 -25.54 12.58 31.26
CA VAL A 842 -24.11 12.73 31.60
C VAL A 842 -23.25 11.81 30.72
N ASP A 843 -23.78 10.68 30.28
CA ASP A 843 -23.08 9.77 29.38
C ASP A 843 -23.50 10.10 27.93
N PRO A 844 -22.54 10.48 27.05
CA PRO A 844 -22.84 10.95 25.69
C PRO A 844 -23.42 9.87 24.77
N PHE A 845 -23.48 8.61 25.23
CA PHE A 845 -24.00 7.48 24.48
C PHE A 845 -25.33 6.95 25.04
N CYS A 846 -25.84 7.57 26.11
CA CYS A 846 -27.12 7.27 26.72
C CYS A 846 -28.14 8.39 26.47
N GLY A 847 -29.39 8.02 26.22
CA GLY A 847 -30.49 8.97 26.14
C GLY A 847 -31.69 8.53 26.96
N TRP A 848 -32.51 9.50 27.35
CA TRP A 848 -33.68 9.25 28.17
C TRP A 848 -34.90 8.92 27.30
N CYS A 849 -35.53 7.79 27.60
CA CYS A 849 -36.80 7.41 27.01
C CYS A 849 -37.92 7.47 28.06
N PRO A 850 -38.90 8.38 27.95
CA PRO A 850 -40.01 8.50 28.89
C PRO A 850 -40.77 7.18 29.11
N GLY A 851 -40.78 6.70 30.35
CA GLY A 851 -41.45 5.44 30.74
C GLY A 851 -40.58 4.19 30.65
N THR A 852 -39.48 4.23 29.91
CA THR A 852 -38.49 3.16 29.81
C THR A 852 -37.26 3.45 30.69
N GLY A 853 -36.89 4.72 30.86
CA GLY A 853 -35.71 5.16 31.61
C GLY A 853 -34.54 5.50 30.69
N CYS A 854 -33.32 5.44 31.22
CA CYS A 854 -32.09 5.69 30.47
C CYS A 854 -31.73 4.49 29.60
N VAL A 855 -31.54 4.69 28.30
CA VAL A 855 -31.26 3.63 27.32
C VAL A 855 -30.16 4.07 26.36
N ALA A 856 -29.38 3.13 25.85
CA ALA A 856 -28.31 3.43 24.90
C ALA A 856 -28.90 3.98 23.58
N GLU A 857 -28.29 5.03 23.01
CA GLU A 857 -28.84 5.80 21.89
C GLU A 857 -29.11 4.96 20.62
N ARG A 858 -28.36 3.88 20.42
CA ARG A 858 -28.52 2.96 19.28
C ARG A 858 -29.16 1.62 19.63
N SER A 859 -29.82 1.53 20.79
CA SER A 859 -30.57 0.33 21.19
C SER A 859 -31.94 0.24 20.51
N SER A 860 -32.50 -0.97 20.43
CA SER A 860 -33.89 -1.16 20.00
C SER A 860 -34.89 -0.43 20.91
N ALA A 861 -34.55 -0.25 22.19
CA ALA A 861 -35.33 0.50 23.16
C ALA A 861 -35.36 2.01 22.83
N ALA A 862 -34.24 2.59 22.37
CA ALA A 862 -34.20 3.95 21.85
C ALA A 862 -35.03 4.08 20.57
N ALA A 863 -34.91 3.11 19.65
CA ALA A 863 -35.72 3.09 18.41
C ALA A 863 -37.23 2.94 18.70
N ALA A 864 -37.60 2.13 19.69
CA ALA A 864 -38.98 1.95 20.15
C ALA A 864 -39.54 3.19 20.85
N CYS A 865 -38.67 4.06 21.37
CA CYS A 865 -39.06 5.32 21.96
C CYS A 865 -39.52 6.35 20.91
N GLY A 866 -39.09 6.21 19.66
CA GLY A 866 -39.45 7.11 18.56
C GLY A 866 -39.08 8.56 18.85
N ASP A 867 -39.99 9.48 18.55
CA ASP A 867 -39.79 10.93 18.71
C ASP A 867 -39.64 11.38 20.17
N ASP A 868 -39.98 10.52 21.15
CA ASP A 868 -39.89 10.83 22.58
C ASP A 868 -38.47 10.58 23.16
N PHE A 869 -37.54 10.07 22.35
CA PHE A 869 -36.16 9.84 22.76
C PHE A 869 -35.38 11.15 22.94
N GLN A 870 -34.68 11.29 24.08
CA GLN A 870 -33.94 12.50 24.44
C GLN A 870 -32.42 12.19 24.56
N PRO A 871 -31.62 12.35 23.48
CA PRO A 871 -30.21 11.94 23.45
C PRO A 871 -29.27 12.80 24.30
N LEU A 872 -29.53 14.11 24.44
CA LEU A 872 -28.56 15.05 25.04
C LEU A 872 -29.22 16.19 25.85
N SER A 873 -30.55 16.20 26.00
CA SER A 873 -31.22 17.25 26.76
C SER A 873 -32.55 16.80 27.35
N CYS A 874 -32.70 16.95 28.66
CA CYS A 874 -33.95 16.72 29.36
C CYS A 874 -34.91 17.90 29.13
N ARG A 875 -35.99 17.66 28.39
CA ARG A 875 -37.05 18.65 28.15
C ARG A 875 -38.38 18.22 28.75
#